data_AF-A0A2E9IGY5-F1
#
_entry.id   AF-A0A2E9IGY5-F1
#
_cell.length_a   1.000
_cell.length_b   1.000
_cell.length_c   1.000
_cell.angle_alpha   90.00
_cell.angle_beta   90.00
_cell.angle_gamma   90.00
#
_symmetry.space_group_name_H-M   'P 1'
#
loop_
_entity.id
_entity.type
_entity.pdbx_description
1 polymer ?
#
loop_
_entity_poly.entity_id
_entity_poly.type
_entity_poly.pdbx_seq_one_letter_code
_entity_poly.pdbx_strand_id
1 'polypeptide(L)'
;MIQCCKNRLKLNVTFYLMVKSVWLAMLNLNYLNYWRLNMKHGEIVVGKIENIFPDKEFGFISVSGLEENVYFNFLQLKVDINEIKKGSIVEFKLETNKKKGFRAARIKKTTKPRTVVKLPETPVSIPINLLSLPNAVETLNEHISTEGPILFTWFRDFVSSLIDTTKGFESQNKQMLRLVKERFPERHVQILQWPSIYRSTEDTKRSTHPFISRKCRLAIIVSEKGSLIIEELFIKSLVASVYEEVIEKSTDRWTLVGDETGNLEEFSGKGGLRTSEMCWVAIPPKSNPPALSQFFHATGKDSLLSEALTALKDDSEILLYSFPYKEGHITAGLQGIASDPHLDFWQDTLPLVLEDIAGRISEPTKIDIFIEQVGPLESGIGVIAPIVRELKSALDSRSSWGKLSFGDDSSVLSKKPCEHPWIGYSDALGHVRIDKNKWSKEEFKELKKLVHTIRNRVIYTPYRKNSLNGVVKPLLLDSARPLVFLKSLSDISKEDIRDYVRPFFGGAIIEARDSLSNSEWQKLFEHFKNTAEAIDGQHAAEMIVANLDVDSMVDLFPKEMEKYIFLKSVLGSSNHVGTTKVANKCKVYIDELLDNGLKLSKREQKKLKTLQAGANDNQFDWAHITYLDEEDDVIEWDEETRHYLGSQALSRALRNETRDWDEALEIENKLRSIHQKNWEYRRRYIYYSELLMMKSEFKEAKRVLEIEFPNQIGEDDNTLHLSDSYYFASLLKACALSGTTDTFQNHSKLVLKSLDEKHPSQRIAYWYCRWVHQLLQSEPQRFVEKIDLSIVESCVDHLLSLKNYDFFKKEAPGVILACELIDLNKRGLINDEHESFLEHVLANSEVFANEWISQNPPNEGDWLAPLNFNYR
;
A
#
# COMPACT_ATOMS: atom_id res chain seq x y z
N MET A 1 -42.80 -41.53 3.17
CA MET A 1 -42.11 -40.51 4.00
C MET A 1 -40.75 -40.98 4.54
N ILE A 2 -40.62 -42.11 5.24
CA ILE A 2 -39.32 -42.62 5.75
C ILE A 2 -38.29 -42.86 4.64
N GLN A 3 -38.73 -43.34 3.47
CA GLN A 3 -37.88 -43.52 2.29
C GLN A 3 -37.45 -42.18 1.63
N CYS A 4 -38.28 -41.14 1.71
CA CYS A 4 -37.92 -39.78 1.28
C CYS A 4 -36.89 -39.13 2.22
N CYS A 5 -36.99 -39.38 3.54
CA CYS A 5 -35.99 -38.90 4.50
C CYS A 5 -34.64 -39.64 4.34
N LYS A 6 -34.65 -40.94 4.02
CA LYS A 6 -33.42 -41.70 3.71
C LYS A 6 -32.71 -41.20 2.44
N ASN A 7 -33.48 -40.82 1.41
CA ASN A 7 -32.90 -40.26 0.18
C ASN A 7 -32.36 -38.83 0.36
N ARG A 8 -33.01 -37.98 1.17
CA ARG A 8 -32.48 -36.65 1.56
C ARG A 8 -31.20 -36.72 2.40
N LEU A 9 -31.00 -37.79 3.18
CA LEU A 9 -29.80 -38.00 4.00
C LEU A 9 -28.60 -38.55 3.20
N LYS A 10 -28.83 -39.44 2.22
CA LYS A 10 -27.78 -39.84 1.25
C LYS A 10 -27.24 -38.64 0.46
N LEU A 11 -28.11 -37.65 0.19
CA LEU A 11 -27.75 -36.43 -0.53
C LEU A 11 -26.64 -35.62 0.17
N ASN A 12 -26.56 -35.53 1.50
CA ASN A 12 -25.60 -34.62 2.14
C ASN A 12 -24.12 -35.08 2.05
N VAL A 13 -23.82 -36.37 2.23
CA VAL A 13 -22.43 -36.87 2.13
C VAL A 13 -22.02 -37.02 0.66
N THR A 14 -22.90 -37.54 -0.19
CA THR A 14 -22.62 -37.64 -1.63
C THR A 14 -22.47 -36.26 -2.28
N PHE A 15 -23.30 -35.28 -1.91
CA PHE A 15 -23.17 -33.89 -2.37
C PHE A 15 -21.90 -33.24 -1.83
N TYR A 16 -21.55 -33.45 -0.55
CA TYR A 16 -20.29 -32.98 0.02
C TYR A 16 -19.07 -33.54 -0.73
N LEU A 17 -19.06 -34.84 -1.00
CA LEU A 17 -18.01 -35.50 -1.79
C LEU A 17 -17.97 -34.95 -3.22
N MET A 18 -19.11 -34.75 -3.86
CA MET A 18 -19.20 -34.20 -5.22
C MET A 18 -18.69 -32.76 -5.30
N VAL A 19 -19.08 -31.88 -4.37
CA VAL A 19 -18.61 -30.49 -4.29
C VAL A 19 -17.11 -30.45 -4.03
N LYS A 20 -16.60 -31.28 -3.11
CA LYS A 20 -15.17 -31.39 -2.80
C LYS A 20 -14.34 -31.87 -4.00
N SER A 21 -14.81 -32.88 -4.72
CA SER A 21 -14.12 -33.41 -5.91
C SER A 21 -14.05 -32.37 -7.04
N VAL A 22 -15.11 -31.56 -7.23
CA VAL A 22 -15.12 -30.47 -8.21
C VAL A 22 -14.18 -29.33 -7.78
N TRP A 23 -14.20 -28.94 -6.49
CA TRP A 23 -13.34 -27.88 -5.97
C TRP A 23 -11.84 -28.23 -6.04
N LEU A 24 -11.47 -29.48 -5.73
CA LEU A 24 -10.10 -30.00 -5.87
C LEU A 24 -9.63 -30.03 -7.34
N ALA A 25 -10.53 -30.34 -8.28
CA ALA A 25 -10.22 -30.32 -9.71
C ALA A 25 -9.99 -28.90 -10.25
N MET A 26 -10.60 -27.87 -9.64
CA MET A 26 -10.38 -26.47 -10.02
C MET A 26 -9.07 -25.88 -9.49
N LEU A 27 -8.50 -26.44 -8.42
CA LEU A 27 -7.21 -25.99 -7.84
C LEU A 27 -5.97 -26.59 -8.54
N ASN A 28 -6.12 -27.60 -9.40
CA ASN A 28 -5.03 -28.28 -10.09
C ASN A 28 -5.19 -28.21 -11.61
N LEU A 29 -4.70 -27.12 -12.21
CA LEU A 29 -4.43 -27.05 -13.65
C LEU A 29 -2.96 -26.71 -13.87
N ASN A 30 -2.10 -27.73 -13.85
CA ASN A 30 -0.87 -27.87 -14.67
C ASN A 30 0.12 -28.90 -14.06
N TYR A 31 -0.01 -30.20 -14.34
CA TYR A 31 0.90 -31.20 -13.73
C TYR A 31 1.31 -32.36 -14.65
N LEU A 32 2.13 -32.08 -15.67
CA LEU A 32 2.83 -33.10 -16.47
C LEU A 32 4.31 -33.29 -16.09
N ASN A 33 4.89 -32.45 -15.22
CA ASN A 33 6.34 -32.47 -14.92
C ASN A 33 6.74 -33.10 -13.57
N TYR A 34 5.81 -33.42 -12.66
CA TYR A 34 6.16 -33.77 -11.26
C TYR A 34 6.36 -35.26 -10.98
N TRP A 35 5.77 -36.16 -11.77
CA TRP A 35 5.92 -37.61 -11.60
C TRP A 35 7.37 -38.11 -11.79
N ARG A 36 8.24 -37.33 -12.45
CA ARG A 36 9.66 -37.65 -12.65
C ARG A 36 10.52 -37.59 -11.37
N LEU A 37 10.07 -36.95 -10.29
CA LEU A 37 10.94 -36.60 -9.15
C LEU A 37 10.78 -37.44 -7.87
N ASN A 38 9.73 -38.26 -7.72
CA ASN A 38 9.34 -38.79 -6.40
C ASN A 38 9.48 -40.30 -6.15
N MET A 39 10.07 -41.09 -7.06
CA MET A 39 10.40 -42.48 -6.73
C MET A 39 11.72 -42.57 -5.96
N LYS A 40 11.68 -43.10 -4.74
CA LYS A 40 12.87 -43.18 -3.86
C LYS A 40 13.66 -44.46 -4.14
N HIS A 41 14.99 -44.34 -4.11
CA HIS A 41 15.88 -45.49 -4.16
C HIS A 41 15.50 -46.49 -3.05
N GLY A 42 15.09 -47.68 -3.46
CA GLY A 42 14.81 -48.81 -2.61
C GLY A 42 13.33 -49.12 -2.36
N GLU A 43 12.40 -48.39 -2.96
CA GLU A 43 10.97 -48.71 -2.91
C GLU A 43 10.64 -50.02 -3.64
N ILE A 44 9.65 -50.76 -3.14
CA ILE A 44 9.14 -51.96 -3.81
C ILE A 44 7.97 -51.56 -4.70
N VAL A 45 8.12 -51.81 -6.00
CA VAL A 45 7.20 -51.41 -7.06
C VAL A 45 6.68 -52.66 -7.77
N VAL A 46 5.45 -52.62 -8.27
CA VAL A 46 4.87 -53.67 -9.13
C VAL A 46 4.74 -53.12 -10.54
N GLY A 47 5.21 -53.89 -11.53
CA GLY A 47 5.11 -53.54 -12.93
C GLY A 47 4.86 -54.76 -13.80
N LYS A 48 4.70 -54.51 -15.10
CA LYS A 48 4.48 -55.54 -16.11
C LYS A 48 5.69 -55.60 -17.01
N ILE A 49 6.19 -56.80 -17.28
CA ILE A 49 7.32 -56.98 -18.20
C ILE A 49 6.89 -56.54 -19.60
N GLU A 50 7.51 -55.50 -20.13
CA GLU A 50 7.17 -55.00 -21.44
C GLU A 50 7.98 -55.69 -22.53
N ASN A 51 9.30 -55.79 -22.37
CA ASN A 51 10.20 -56.41 -23.33
C ASN A 51 11.31 -57.19 -22.60
N ILE A 52 11.76 -58.29 -23.21
CA ILE A 52 12.86 -59.15 -22.74
C ILE A 52 13.79 -59.37 -23.93
N PHE A 53 15.09 -59.24 -23.73
CA PHE A 53 16.12 -59.47 -24.75
C PHE A 53 17.08 -60.56 -24.28
N PRO A 54 16.76 -61.85 -24.53
CA PRO A 54 17.53 -62.99 -24.01
C PRO A 54 19.01 -62.96 -24.40
N ASP A 55 19.30 -62.65 -25.67
CA ASP A 55 20.67 -62.63 -26.22
C ASP A 55 21.57 -61.53 -25.62
N LYS A 56 20.97 -60.56 -24.91
CA LYS A 56 21.68 -59.44 -24.28
C LYS A 56 21.49 -59.39 -22.75
N GLU A 57 20.82 -60.40 -22.18
CA GLU A 57 20.59 -60.58 -20.74
C GLU A 57 19.92 -59.39 -20.01
N PHE A 58 19.03 -58.66 -20.67
CA PHE A 58 18.28 -57.56 -20.05
C PHE A 58 16.82 -57.47 -20.50
N GLY A 59 16.02 -56.69 -19.78
CA GLY A 59 14.64 -56.40 -20.12
C GLY A 59 14.15 -55.06 -19.56
N PHE A 60 12.88 -54.79 -19.81
CA PHE A 60 12.20 -53.56 -19.40
C PHE A 60 10.85 -53.87 -18.74
N ILE A 61 10.53 -53.10 -17.71
CA ILE A 61 9.29 -53.19 -16.95
C ILE A 61 8.48 -51.91 -17.15
N SER A 62 7.28 -52.02 -17.70
CA SER A 62 6.32 -50.93 -17.74
C SER A 62 5.68 -50.78 -16.36
N VAL A 63 5.64 -49.56 -15.84
CA VAL A 63 4.97 -49.23 -14.58
C VAL A 63 3.88 -48.21 -14.88
N SER A 64 2.67 -48.46 -14.39
CA SER A 64 1.56 -47.53 -14.58
C SER A 64 1.89 -46.17 -13.96
N GLY A 65 1.87 -45.11 -14.76
CA GLY A 65 2.23 -43.74 -14.34
C GLY A 65 3.68 -43.31 -14.64
N LEU A 66 4.51 -44.19 -15.21
CA LEU A 66 5.83 -43.86 -15.74
C LEU A 66 5.80 -43.91 -17.28
N GLU A 67 6.20 -42.83 -17.95
CA GLU A 67 6.36 -42.82 -19.42
C GLU A 67 7.57 -43.65 -19.88
N GLU A 68 8.60 -43.77 -19.03
CA GLU A 68 9.82 -44.52 -19.34
C GLU A 68 9.81 -45.89 -18.66
N ASN A 69 10.16 -46.92 -19.42
CA ASN A 69 10.25 -48.27 -18.89
C ASN A 69 11.47 -48.47 -17.98
N VAL A 70 11.26 -49.17 -16.87
CA VAL A 70 12.32 -49.45 -15.90
C VAL A 70 13.20 -50.58 -16.40
N TYR A 71 14.50 -50.32 -16.52
CA TYR A 71 15.48 -51.28 -16.99
C TYR A 71 15.80 -52.36 -15.94
N PHE A 72 16.01 -53.61 -16.36
CA PHE A 72 16.62 -54.64 -15.50
C PHE A 72 17.56 -55.57 -16.25
N ASN A 73 18.52 -56.13 -15.52
CA ASN A 73 19.39 -57.21 -16.01
C ASN A 73 18.92 -58.55 -15.40
N PHE A 74 19.14 -59.66 -16.10
CA PHE A 74 18.68 -60.98 -15.67
C PHE A 74 19.25 -61.42 -14.31
N LEU A 75 20.44 -60.94 -13.93
CA LEU A 75 21.02 -61.18 -12.60
C LEU A 75 20.16 -60.64 -11.44
N GLN A 76 19.21 -59.76 -11.74
CA GLN A 76 18.28 -59.21 -10.76
C GLN A 76 17.01 -60.06 -10.57
N LEU A 77 16.78 -61.06 -11.43
CA LEU A 77 15.67 -62.00 -11.32
C LEU A 77 15.95 -63.00 -10.21
N LYS A 78 14.98 -63.17 -9.31
CA LYS A 78 15.00 -64.22 -8.28
C LYS A 78 14.21 -65.47 -8.68
N VAL A 79 13.87 -65.57 -9.97
CA VAL A 79 13.10 -66.64 -10.58
C VAL A 79 13.76 -67.00 -11.92
N ASP A 80 13.54 -68.21 -12.39
CA ASP A 80 14.08 -68.65 -13.69
C ASP A 80 13.53 -67.75 -14.81
N ILE A 81 14.41 -67.33 -15.73
CA ILE A 81 14.03 -66.48 -16.88
C ILE A 81 12.93 -67.14 -17.73
N ASN A 82 12.89 -68.47 -17.79
CA ASN A 82 11.87 -69.22 -18.52
C ASN A 82 10.46 -69.06 -17.92
N GLU A 83 10.36 -68.62 -16.66
CA GLU A 83 9.09 -68.36 -15.96
C GLU A 83 8.56 -66.93 -16.20
N ILE A 84 9.38 -66.02 -16.73
CA ILE A 84 9.02 -64.64 -17.01
C ILE A 84 8.87 -64.44 -18.52
N LYS A 85 7.70 -63.97 -18.95
CA LYS A 85 7.41 -63.63 -20.35
C LYS A 85 6.92 -62.19 -20.44
N LYS A 86 6.91 -61.63 -21.66
CA LYS A 86 6.22 -60.36 -21.92
C LYS A 86 4.80 -60.43 -21.37
N GLY A 87 4.45 -59.45 -20.57
CA GLY A 87 3.17 -59.35 -19.88
C GLY A 87 3.10 -59.97 -18.49
N SER A 88 4.14 -60.68 -18.02
CA SER A 88 4.21 -61.14 -16.63
C SER A 88 4.20 -59.97 -15.65
N ILE A 89 3.43 -60.10 -14.58
CA ILE A 89 3.42 -59.13 -13.47
C ILE A 89 4.56 -59.49 -12.52
N VAL A 90 5.37 -58.49 -12.20
CA VAL A 90 6.56 -58.64 -11.36
C VAL A 90 6.59 -57.57 -10.27
N GLU A 91 7.04 -57.97 -9.09
CA GLU A 91 7.38 -57.07 -7.99
C GLU A 91 8.90 -56.92 -7.94
N PHE A 92 9.39 -55.69 -7.77
CA PHE A 92 10.82 -55.39 -7.79
C PHE A 92 11.17 -54.21 -6.90
N LYS A 93 12.44 -54.15 -6.48
CA LYS A 93 13.00 -53.02 -5.74
C LYS A 93 13.57 -52.01 -6.75
N LEU A 94 13.11 -50.77 -6.70
CA LEU A 94 13.60 -49.71 -7.58
C LEU A 94 14.95 -49.18 -7.08
N GLU A 95 15.92 -49.04 -7.96
CA GLU A 95 17.22 -48.46 -7.65
C GLU A 95 17.55 -47.36 -8.65
N THR A 96 18.04 -46.22 -8.18
CA THR A 96 18.52 -45.12 -9.03
C THR A 96 19.97 -45.34 -9.46
N ASN A 97 20.25 -45.15 -10.75
CA ASN A 97 21.61 -45.14 -11.28
C ASN A 97 22.01 -43.70 -11.67
N LYS A 98 23.14 -43.20 -11.14
CA LYS A 98 23.61 -41.81 -11.29
C LYS A 98 23.77 -41.32 -12.74
N LYS A 99 23.74 -42.20 -13.75
CA LYS A 99 23.94 -41.84 -15.18
C LYS A 99 22.87 -42.34 -16.16
N LYS A 100 21.89 -43.17 -15.75
CA LYS A 100 21.00 -43.89 -16.70
C LYS A 100 19.55 -44.09 -16.24
N GLY A 101 19.04 -43.30 -15.29
CA GLY A 101 17.66 -43.41 -14.81
C GLY A 101 17.43 -44.55 -13.81
N PHE A 102 16.19 -45.06 -13.74
CA PHE A 102 15.76 -46.09 -12.81
C PHE A 102 16.09 -47.51 -13.30
N ARG A 103 16.54 -48.38 -12.37
CA ARG A 103 16.72 -49.81 -12.61
C ARG A 103 15.89 -50.64 -11.62
N ALA A 104 15.45 -51.81 -12.02
CA ALA A 104 14.77 -52.76 -11.17
C ALA A 104 15.75 -53.82 -10.64
N ALA A 105 15.69 -54.08 -9.34
CA ALA A 105 16.49 -55.04 -8.61
C ALA A 105 15.60 -56.05 -7.87
N ARG A 106 16.12 -57.24 -7.57
CA ARG A 106 15.43 -58.28 -6.76
C ARG A 106 14.02 -58.62 -7.27
N ILE A 107 13.88 -58.79 -8.57
CA ILE A 107 12.61 -58.99 -9.28
C ILE A 107 12.05 -60.38 -8.97
N LYS A 108 10.76 -60.43 -8.64
CA LYS A 108 10.00 -61.67 -8.38
C LYS A 108 8.70 -61.67 -9.16
N LYS A 109 8.31 -62.82 -9.70
CA LYS A 109 6.99 -63.00 -10.32
C LYS A 109 5.90 -62.94 -9.26
N THR A 110 4.84 -62.18 -9.51
CA THR A 110 3.68 -62.09 -8.60
C THR A 110 2.38 -62.26 -9.36
N THR A 111 1.41 -62.92 -8.74
CA THR A 111 0.04 -63.11 -9.27
C THR A 111 -0.96 -62.17 -8.63
N LYS A 112 -0.56 -61.36 -7.64
CA LYS A 112 -1.43 -60.35 -7.03
C LYS A 112 -1.33 -59.05 -7.83
N PRO A 113 -2.33 -58.70 -8.65
CA PRO A 113 -2.50 -57.30 -8.99
C PRO A 113 -2.82 -56.59 -7.67
N ARG A 114 -1.86 -55.87 -7.09
CA ARG A 114 -2.26 -54.73 -6.28
C ARG A 114 -2.96 -53.82 -7.27
N THR A 115 -4.29 -53.74 -7.18
CA THR A 115 -5.04 -52.73 -7.90
C THR A 115 -4.36 -51.42 -7.59
N VAL A 116 -3.62 -50.87 -8.55
CA VAL A 116 -3.20 -49.48 -8.49
C VAL A 116 -4.51 -48.74 -8.73
N VAL A 117 -5.29 -48.59 -7.66
CA VAL A 117 -6.33 -47.57 -7.61
C VAL A 117 -5.60 -46.31 -8.02
N LYS A 118 -6.05 -45.67 -9.12
CA LYS A 118 -5.57 -44.36 -9.50
C LYS A 118 -5.71 -43.50 -8.25
N LEU A 119 -4.60 -43.23 -7.57
CA LEU A 119 -4.63 -42.36 -6.41
C LEU A 119 -5.08 -40.99 -6.93
N PRO A 120 -6.13 -40.40 -6.34
CA PRO A 120 -6.52 -39.04 -6.70
C PRO A 120 -5.33 -38.11 -6.45
N GLU A 121 -5.22 -37.06 -7.26
CA GLU A 121 -4.11 -36.09 -7.18
C GLU A 121 -3.96 -35.49 -5.77
N THR A 122 -5.06 -35.43 -5.02
CA THR A 122 -5.12 -35.06 -3.61
C THR A 122 -6.19 -35.90 -2.91
N PRO A 123 -5.88 -36.62 -1.82
CA PRO A 123 -6.87 -37.36 -1.03
C PRO A 123 -8.01 -36.45 -0.56
N VAL A 124 -9.23 -36.97 -0.56
CA VAL A 124 -10.38 -36.21 -0.05
C VAL A 124 -10.25 -36.05 1.47
N SER A 125 -10.43 -34.82 1.96
CA SER A 125 -10.46 -34.51 3.38
C SER A 125 -11.89 -34.30 3.89
N ILE A 126 -12.19 -34.94 5.02
CA ILE A 126 -13.54 -35.08 5.57
C ILE A 126 -13.50 -34.74 7.06
N PRO A 127 -14.29 -33.75 7.51
CA PRO A 127 -14.48 -33.47 8.92
C PRO A 127 -15.02 -34.70 9.66
N ILE A 128 -14.37 -35.06 10.76
CA ILE A 128 -14.66 -36.29 11.49
C ILE A 128 -16.08 -36.33 12.09
N ASN A 129 -16.70 -35.17 12.30
CA ASN A 129 -18.08 -35.04 12.75
C ASN A 129 -19.09 -35.60 11.72
N LEU A 130 -18.73 -35.68 10.43
CA LEU A 130 -19.59 -36.30 9.41
C LEU A 130 -19.79 -37.80 9.64
N LEU A 131 -18.96 -38.46 10.46
CA LEU A 131 -19.18 -39.84 10.90
C LEU A 131 -20.43 -40.03 11.78
N SER A 132 -20.98 -38.94 12.32
CA SER A 132 -22.25 -38.96 13.04
C SER A 132 -23.48 -39.08 12.13
N LEU A 133 -23.33 -38.79 10.83
CA LEU A 133 -24.45 -38.81 9.89
C LEU A 133 -24.89 -40.24 9.53
N PRO A 134 -26.20 -40.49 9.40
CA PRO A 134 -26.73 -41.76 8.91
C PRO A 134 -26.12 -42.16 7.56
N ASN A 135 -25.69 -43.42 7.42
CA ASN A 135 -25.11 -43.98 6.19
C ASN A 135 -23.77 -43.35 5.72
N ALA A 136 -23.16 -42.45 6.49
CA ALA A 136 -21.86 -41.87 6.14
C ALA A 136 -20.80 -42.95 5.97
N VAL A 137 -20.71 -43.88 6.92
CA VAL A 137 -19.72 -44.97 6.89
C VAL A 137 -19.86 -45.87 5.66
N GLU A 138 -21.08 -46.16 5.21
CA GLU A 138 -21.33 -46.97 4.00
C GLU A 138 -20.82 -46.24 2.75
N THR A 139 -21.20 -44.97 2.60
CA THR A 139 -20.80 -44.11 1.47
C THR A 139 -19.27 -43.92 1.43
N LEU A 140 -18.66 -43.71 2.59
CA LEU A 140 -17.21 -43.51 2.72
C LEU A 140 -16.45 -44.82 2.46
N ASN A 141 -16.99 -45.96 2.85
CA ASN A 141 -16.39 -47.26 2.49
C ASN A 141 -16.44 -47.50 0.99
N GLU A 142 -17.53 -47.15 0.32
CA GLU A 142 -17.63 -47.23 -1.13
C GLU A 142 -16.58 -46.33 -1.81
N HIS A 143 -16.46 -45.07 -1.36
CA HIS A 143 -15.42 -44.15 -1.84
C HIS A 143 -14.01 -44.70 -1.61
N ILE A 144 -13.71 -45.24 -0.43
CA ILE A 144 -12.39 -45.82 -0.13
C ILE A 144 -12.03 -46.94 -1.10
N SER A 145 -13.01 -47.76 -1.50
CA SER A 145 -12.80 -48.88 -2.41
C SER A 145 -12.76 -48.47 -3.89
N THR A 146 -13.38 -47.34 -4.27
CA THR A 146 -13.54 -46.92 -5.67
C THR A 146 -12.61 -45.78 -6.06
N GLU A 147 -12.52 -44.76 -5.21
CA GLU A 147 -11.82 -43.49 -5.45
C GLU A 147 -10.52 -43.37 -4.63
N GLY A 148 -10.33 -44.18 -3.58
CA GLY A 148 -9.08 -44.27 -2.83
C GLY A 148 -9.13 -43.68 -1.41
N PRO A 149 -7.96 -43.50 -0.77
CA PRO A 149 -7.89 -43.23 0.66
C PRO A 149 -8.40 -41.84 1.06
N ILE A 150 -8.90 -41.72 2.28
CA ILE A 150 -9.54 -40.52 2.83
C ILE A 150 -8.72 -39.98 4.01
N LEU A 151 -8.66 -38.66 4.14
CA LEU A 151 -8.17 -37.96 5.32
C LEU A 151 -9.35 -37.52 6.20
N PHE A 152 -9.41 -37.96 7.45
CA PHE A 152 -10.33 -37.39 8.44
C PHE A 152 -9.63 -36.29 9.23
N THR A 153 -10.24 -35.12 9.31
CA THR A 153 -9.73 -33.97 10.07
C THR A 153 -10.62 -33.68 11.28
N TRP A 154 -9.98 -33.34 12.40
CA TRP A 154 -10.68 -32.90 13.61
C TRP A 154 -10.19 -31.51 14.00
N PHE A 155 -11.00 -30.51 13.72
CA PHE A 155 -10.69 -29.11 13.98
C PHE A 155 -11.05 -28.66 15.40
N ARG A 156 -10.31 -27.67 15.92
CA ARG A 156 -10.34 -27.28 17.34
C ARG A 156 -11.68 -26.76 17.83
N ASP A 157 -12.41 -26.06 16.98
CA ASP A 157 -13.64 -25.36 17.34
C ASP A 157 -14.89 -26.23 17.14
N PHE A 158 -14.72 -27.43 16.58
CA PHE A 158 -15.80 -28.41 16.46
C PHE A 158 -15.87 -29.29 17.71
N VAL A 159 -16.85 -28.99 18.56
CA VAL A 159 -17.26 -29.88 19.65
C VAL A 159 -18.04 -31.04 19.06
N SER A 160 -17.41 -32.20 18.99
CA SER A 160 -18.08 -33.43 18.57
C SER A 160 -18.87 -34.00 19.74
N SER A 161 -20.17 -34.26 19.56
CA SER A 161 -20.99 -35.01 20.53
C SER A 161 -20.46 -36.43 20.81
N LEU A 162 -19.52 -36.90 19.99
CA LEU A 162 -18.88 -38.21 20.09
C LEU A 162 -17.71 -38.24 21.10
N ILE A 163 -17.35 -37.09 21.69
CA ILE A 163 -16.18 -36.95 22.57
C ILE A 163 -16.60 -36.40 23.92
N ASP A 164 -15.99 -36.95 24.97
CA ASP A 164 -16.12 -36.40 26.31
C ASP A 164 -15.16 -35.21 26.48
N THR A 165 -15.71 -34.00 26.52
CA THR A 165 -14.95 -32.75 26.61
C THR A 165 -14.27 -32.55 27.97
N THR A 166 -14.61 -33.36 28.98
CA THR A 166 -14.00 -33.27 30.32
C THR A 166 -12.62 -33.96 30.42
N LYS A 167 -12.25 -34.73 29.40
CA LYS A 167 -10.98 -35.48 29.35
C LYS A 167 -9.84 -34.67 28.71
N GLY A 168 -8.61 -34.90 29.16
CA GLY A 168 -7.41 -34.27 28.58
C GLY A 168 -7.16 -34.65 27.10
N PHE A 169 -6.42 -33.79 26.39
CA PHE A 169 -6.21 -33.86 24.93
C PHE A 169 -5.72 -35.23 24.41
N GLU A 170 -4.74 -35.84 25.07
CA GLU A 170 -4.23 -37.16 24.67
C GLU A 170 -5.30 -38.27 24.78
N SER A 171 -6.20 -38.14 25.75
CA SER A 171 -7.33 -39.06 25.94
C SER A 171 -8.37 -38.88 24.82
N GLN A 172 -8.63 -37.63 24.41
CA GLN A 172 -9.53 -37.33 23.30
C GLN A 172 -8.99 -37.84 21.96
N ASN A 173 -7.69 -37.67 21.67
CA ASN A 173 -7.08 -38.21 20.46
C ASN A 173 -7.17 -39.75 20.38
N LYS A 174 -6.94 -40.44 21.50
CA LYS A 174 -7.12 -41.89 21.59
C LYS A 174 -8.57 -42.31 21.38
N GLN A 175 -9.52 -41.56 21.95
CA GLN A 175 -10.95 -41.81 21.76
C GLN A 175 -11.35 -41.67 20.29
N MET A 176 -10.86 -40.63 19.59
CA MET A 176 -11.17 -40.42 18.18
C MET A 176 -10.54 -41.46 17.27
N LEU A 177 -9.28 -41.83 17.51
CA LEU A 177 -8.66 -42.92 16.76
C LEU A 177 -9.43 -44.23 16.96
N ARG A 178 -9.85 -44.53 18.19
CA ARG A 178 -10.65 -45.71 18.51
C ARG A 178 -11.98 -45.69 17.77
N LEU A 179 -12.69 -44.56 17.79
CA LEU A 179 -13.95 -44.39 17.07
C LEU A 179 -13.79 -44.67 15.57
N VAL A 180 -12.77 -44.08 14.91
CA VAL A 180 -12.54 -44.33 13.48
C VAL A 180 -12.22 -45.81 13.22
N LYS A 181 -11.42 -46.46 14.06
CA LYS A 181 -11.14 -47.90 13.96
C LYS A 181 -12.40 -48.76 14.12
N GLU A 182 -13.28 -48.39 15.04
CA GLU A 182 -14.56 -49.08 15.26
C GLU A 182 -15.53 -48.89 14.09
N ARG A 183 -15.52 -47.72 13.44
CA ARG A 183 -16.35 -47.43 12.25
C ARG A 183 -15.79 -48.06 10.97
N PHE A 184 -14.48 -48.31 10.90
CA PHE A 184 -13.81 -48.86 9.73
C PHE A 184 -12.94 -50.09 10.10
N PRO A 185 -13.53 -51.17 10.64
CA PRO A 185 -12.78 -52.31 11.18
C PRO A 185 -11.99 -53.08 10.12
N GLU A 186 -12.46 -53.08 8.88
CA GLU A 186 -11.79 -53.77 7.77
C GLU A 186 -10.78 -52.92 7.00
N ARG A 187 -10.62 -51.65 7.38
CA ARG A 187 -9.71 -50.71 6.71
C ARG A 187 -8.39 -50.57 7.46
N HIS A 188 -7.38 -50.05 6.78
CA HIS A 188 -6.15 -49.59 7.43
C HIS A 188 -6.35 -48.16 7.92
N VAL A 189 -6.20 -47.95 9.23
CA VAL A 189 -6.38 -46.66 9.91
C VAL A 189 -5.07 -46.25 10.58
N GLN A 190 -4.54 -45.08 10.22
CA GLN A 190 -3.33 -44.51 10.81
C GLN A 190 -3.46 -43.02 11.08
N ILE A 191 -2.76 -42.51 12.10
CA ILE A 191 -2.68 -41.06 12.35
C ILE A 191 -1.63 -40.49 11.39
N LEU A 192 -1.95 -39.36 10.73
CA LEU A 192 -0.96 -38.57 10.00
C LEU A 192 -0.02 -37.92 11.02
N GLN A 193 1.24 -38.33 11.05
CA GLN A 193 2.26 -37.84 12.00
C GLN A 193 2.87 -36.50 11.53
N TRP A 194 2.03 -35.56 11.14
CA TRP A 194 2.43 -34.22 10.72
C TRP A 194 1.38 -33.21 11.19
N PRO A 195 1.79 -32.05 11.73
CA PRO A 195 3.17 -31.56 11.82
C PRO A 195 4.06 -32.27 12.86
N SER A 196 5.37 -32.38 12.58
CA SER A 196 6.33 -33.01 13.49
C SER A 196 6.49 -32.19 14.77
N ILE A 197 6.42 -32.83 15.94
CA ILE A 197 6.74 -32.19 17.22
C ILE A 197 8.23 -32.40 17.51
N TYR A 198 9.01 -31.32 17.60
CA TYR A 198 10.40 -31.37 18.07
C TYR A 198 10.52 -30.82 19.49
N ARG A 199 11.47 -31.35 20.24
CA ARG A 199 11.88 -30.82 21.55
C ARG A 199 13.06 -29.88 21.30
N SER A 200 12.87 -28.57 21.43
CA SER A 200 14.03 -27.68 21.63
C SER A 200 14.47 -27.80 23.09
N THR A 201 15.73 -27.48 23.36
CA THR A 201 16.32 -27.56 24.72
C THR A 201 15.74 -26.54 25.69
N GLU A 202 14.97 -25.56 25.21
CA GLU A 202 14.50 -24.42 26.02
C GLU A 202 12.96 -24.32 26.10
N ASP A 203 12.20 -25.12 25.35
CA ASP A 203 10.74 -25.03 25.35
C ASP A 203 10.09 -26.38 25.05
N THR A 204 9.26 -26.90 25.96
CA THR A 204 8.68 -28.24 25.84
C THR A 204 7.53 -28.27 24.82
N LYS A 205 7.75 -28.94 23.67
CA LYS A 205 6.80 -29.31 22.59
C LYS A 205 6.48 -28.20 21.56
N ARG A 206 7.45 -27.80 20.73
CA ARG A 206 7.17 -26.99 19.53
C ARG A 206 6.87 -27.88 18.32
N SER A 207 5.80 -27.53 17.60
CA SER A 207 5.43 -28.11 16.31
C SER A 207 6.17 -27.39 15.19
N THR A 208 6.54 -28.06 14.10
CA THR A 208 7.08 -27.40 12.90
C THR A 208 6.08 -26.49 12.20
N HIS A 209 4.78 -26.73 12.39
CA HIS A 209 3.68 -25.96 11.82
C HIS A 209 2.63 -25.75 12.93
N PRO A 210 2.92 -24.86 13.90
CA PRO A 210 2.11 -24.65 15.08
C PRO A 210 0.72 -24.10 14.75
N PHE A 211 0.56 -23.31 13.68
CA PHE A 211 -0.74 -22.79 13.26
C PHE A 211 -1.62 -23.94 12.75
N ILE A 212 -1.08 -24.81 11.89
CA ILE A 212 -1.79 -26.02 11.43
C ILE A 212 -2.18 -26.91 12.60
N SER A 213 -1.26 -27.15 13.54
CA SER A 213 -1.50 -27.97 14.74
C SER A 213 -2.56 -27.36 15.67
N ARG A 214 -2.65 -26.03 15.71
CA ARG A 214 -3.64 -25.30 16.50
C ARG A 214 -5.04 -25.41 15.91
N LYS A 215 -5.16 -25.36 14.58
CA LYS A 215 -6.44 -25.47 13.85
C LYS A 215 -6.93 -26.92 13.80
N CYS A 216 -6.09 -27.85 13.36
CA CYS A 216 -6.41 -29.28 13.28
C CYS A 216 -5.76 -30.07 14.43
N ARG A 217 -6.58 -30.56 15.36
CA ARG A 217 -6.13 -31.34 16.53
C ARG A 217 -5.66 -32.74 16.18
N LEU A 218 -6.28 -33.35 15.17
CA LEU A 218 -6.02 -34.72 14.77
C LEU A 218 -6.37 -34.96 13.30
N ALA A 219 -5.46 -35.62 12.60
CA ALA A 219 -5.64 -36.05 11.22
C ALA A 219 -5.47 -37.57 11.12
N ILE A 220 -6.46 -38.28 10.59
CA ILE A 220 -6.49 -39.76 10.50
C ILE A 220 -6.67 -40.18 9.06
N ILE A 221 -5.75 -40.99 8.54
CA ILE A 221 -5.83 -41.58 7.22
C ILE A 221 -6.57 -42.92 7.32
N VAL A 222 -7.57 -43.11 6.45
CA VAL A 222 -8.29 -44.38 6.28
C VAL A 222 -8.14 -44.85 4.83
N SER A 223 -7.70 -46.09 4.66
CA SER A 223 -7.34 -46.64 3.35
C SER A 223 -7.63 -48.14 3.26
N GLU A 224 -7.60 -48.70 2.05
CA GLU A 224 -7.63 -50.15 1.85
C GLU A 224 -6.38 -50.81 2.46
N LYS A 225 -6.54 -51.99 3.06
CA LYS A 225 -5.42 -52.74 3.63
C LYS A 225 -4.36 -53.00 2.55
N GLY A 226 -3.15 -52.50 2.79
CA GLY A 226 -2.03 -52.64 1.85
C GLY A 226 -1.99 -51.59 0.73
N SER A 227 -2.77 -50.51 0.80
CA SER A 227 -2.62 -49.34 -0.07
C SER A 227 -1.25 -48.67 0.15
N LEU A 228 -0.71 -48.05 -0.91
CA LEU A 228 0.42 -47.14 -0.79
C LEU A 228 -0.07 -45.80 -0.25
N ILE A 229 0.50 -45.33 0.86
CA ILE A 229 0.18 -44.03 1.44
C ILE A 229 1.35 -43.09 1.19
N ILE A 230 1.09 -42.05 0.40
CA ILE A 230 2.04 -40.96 0.13
C ILE A 230 1.69 -39.81 1.07
N GLU A 231 2.33 -39.76 2.25
CA GLU A 231 2.00 -38.78 3.30
C GLU A 231 1.99 -37.33 2.80
N GLU A 232 2.86 -36.96 1.85
CA GLU A 232 2.90 -35.62 1.27
C GLU A 232 1.56 -35.18 0.68
N LEU A 233 0.82 -36.08 0.01
CA LEU A 233 -0.50 -35.76 -0.55
C LEU A 233 -1.54 -35.50 0.55
N PHE A 234 -1.44 -36.22 1.67
CA PHE A 234 -2.30 -36.00 2.83
C PHE A 234 -1.94 -34.73 3.58
N ILE A 235 -0.66 -34.34 3.61
CA ILE A 235 -0.22 -33.04 4.11
C ILE A 235 -0.85 -31.92 3.26
N LYS A 236 -0.81 -32.04 1.92
CA LYS A 236 -1.47 -31.03 1.05
C LYS A 236 -2.98 -30.95 1.32
N SER A 237 -3.63 -32.10 1.42
CA SER A 237 -5.06 -32.18 1.71
C SER A 237 -5.41 -31.60 3.10
N LEU A 238 -4.56 -31.82 4.10
CA LEU A 238 -4.71 -31.24 5.43
C LEU A 238 -4.60 -29.70 5.38
N VAL A 239 -3.54 -29.17 4.74
CA VAL A 239 -3.32 -27.73 4.61
C VAL A 239 -4.48 -27.07 3.87
N ALA A 240 -4.92 -27.63 2.74
CA ALA A 240 -6.09 -27.13 2.00
C ALA A 240 -7.37 -27.10 2.86
N SER A 241 -7.55 -28.11 3.72
CA SER A 241 -8.70 -28.13 4.64
C SER A 241 -8.60 -27.09 5.75
N VAL A 242 -7.39 -26.82 6.24
CA VAL A 242 -7.16 -25.72 7.20
C VAL A 242 -7.40 -24.37 6.50
N TYR A 243 -7.00 -24.21 5.24
CA TYR A 243 -7.24 -22.99 4.47
C TYR A 243 -8.74 -22.69 4.35
N GLU A 244 -9.56 -23.69 4.01
CA GLU A 244 -11.01 -23.52 3.97
C GLU A 244 -11.58 -23.08 5.33
N GLU A 245 -11.16 -23.73 6.43
CA GLU A 245 -11.61 -23.35 7.77
C GLU A 245 -11.19 -21.92 8.14
N VAL A 246 -9.98 -21.52 7.77
CA VAL A 246 -9.47 -20.17 8.01
C VAL A 246 -10.27 -19.15 7.21
N ILE A 247 -10.49 -19.39 5.91
CA ILE A 247 -11.27 -18.50 5.04
C ILE A 247 -12.69 -18.32 5.57
N GLU A 248 -13.35 -19.41 5.97
CA GLU A 248 -14.71 -19.35 6.55
C GLU A 248 -14.75 -18.46 7.80
N LYS A 249 -13.73 -18.56 8.66
CA LYS A 249 -13.62 -17.76 9.89
C LYS A 249 -13.12 -16.34 9.67
N SER A 250 -12.47 -16.04 8.55
CA SER A 250 -12.00 -14.69 8.23
C SER A 250 -13.12 -13.77 7.74
N THR A 251 -14.35 -14.28 7.55
CA THR A 251 -15.50 -13.49 7.08
C THR A 251 -15.93 -12.35 8.02
N ASP A 252 -15.57 -12.41 9.31
CA ASP A 252 -15.96 -11.45 10.35
C ASP A 252 -14.82 -10.59 10.90
N ARG A 253 -13.62 -10.65 10.30
CA ARG A 253 -12.41 -10.04 10.85
C ARG A 253 -11.44 -9.57 9.77
N TRP A 254 -10.59 -8.63 10.13
CA TRP A 254 -9.45 -8.28 9.30
C TRP A 254 -8.36 -9.35 9.43
N THR A 255 -7.76 -9.70 8.30
CA THR A 255 -6.59 -10.56 8.24
C THR A 255 -5.42 -9.78 7.65
N LEU A 256 -4.40 -9.53 8.47
CA LEU A 256 -3.19 -8.87 8.05
C LEU A 256 -2.10 -9.91 7.78
N VAL A 257 -1.50 -9.90 6.59
CA VAL A 257 -0.37 -10.76 6.23
C VAL A 257 0.85 -9.92 5.87
N GLY A 258 2.03 -10.32 6.34
CA GLY A 258 3.29 -9.62 6.12
C GLY A 258 4.43 -10.54 5.66
N ASP A 259 5.32 -10.00 4.83
CA ASP A 259 6.59 -10.63 4.42
C ASP A 259 7.61 -9.57 4.00
N GLU A 260 8.90 -9.90 4.10
CA GLU A 260 10.02 -9.07 3.68
C GLU A 260 10.59 -9.60 2.38
N THR A 261 10.85 -8.69 1.44
CA THR A 261 11.63 -9.02 0.24
C THR A 261 13.02 -8.37 0.31
N GLY A 262 14.01 -9.01 -0.29
CA GLY A 262 15.42 -8.59 -0.21
C GLY A 262 16.22 -9.44 0.76
N ASN A 263 17.42 -8.97 1.13
CA ASN A 263 18.34 -9.69 2.02
C ASN A 263 18.74 -8.87 3.27
N LEU A 264 18.18 -7.67 3.44
CA LEU A 264 18.45 -6.71 4.51
C LEU A 264 19.94 -6.41 4.73
N GLU A 265 20.77 -6.60 3.71
CA GLU A 265 22.22 -6.29 3.79
C GLU A 265 22.46 -4.80 4.06
N GLU A 266 21.49 -3.94 3.73
CA GLU A 266 21.56 -2.50 3.90
C GLU A 266 21.63 -2.08 5.37
N PHE A 267 21.04 -2.87 6.28
CA PHE A 267 21.15 -2.66 7.73
C PHE A 267 22.57 -2.84 8.28
N SER A 268 23.39 -3.61 7.56
CA SER A 268 24.81 -3.80 7.85
C SER A 268 25.71 -2.84 7.06
N GLY A 269 25.14 -1.85 6.38
CA GLY A 269 25.87 -0.92 5.52
C GLY A 269 26.39 -1.52 4.21
N LYS A 270 25.93 -2.72 3.83
CA LYS A 270 26.28 -3.37 2.56
C LYS A 270 25.17 -3.07 1.54
N GLY A 271 25.55 -2.60 0.35
CA GLY A 271 24.59 -2.43 -0.74
C GLY A 271 24.19 -3.78 -1.32
N GLY A 272 22.92 -4.15 -1.19
CA GLY A 272 22.36 -5.33 -1.84
C GLY A 272 22.08 -5.09 -3.33
N LEU A 273 21.89 -6.19 -4.09
CA LEU A 273 21.45 -6.12 -5.50
C LEU A 273 20.01 -5.61 -5.65
N ARG A 274 19.20 -5.73 -4.59
CA ARG A 274 17.79 -5.31 -4.53
C ARG A 274 17.57 -4.61 -3.19
N THR A 275 16.93 -3.45 -3.22
CA THR A 275 16.47 -2.76 -2.01
C THR A 275 15.49 -3.64 -1.25
N SER A 276 15.79 -3.89 0.02
CA SER A 276 14.90 -4.65 0.89
C SER A 276 13.62 -3.89 1.19
N GLU A 277 12.50 -4.59 1.38
CA GLU A 277 11.17 -3.98 1.46
C GLU A 277 10.24 -4.80 2.34
N MET A 278 9.56 -4.16 3.29
CA MET A 278 8.49 -4.76 4.07
C MET A 278 7.16 -4.61 3.33
N CYS A 279 6.45 -5.70 3.10
CA CYS A 279 5.15 -5.69 2.44
C CYS A 279 4.06 -6.16 3.41
N TRP A 280 2.97 -5.40 3.49
CA TRP A 280 1.77 -5.78 4.23
C TRP A 280 0.56 -5.79 3.30
N VAL A 281 -0.29 -6.81 3.46
CA VAL A 281 -1.59 -6.91 2.78
C VAL A 281 -2.66 -7.07 3.86
N ALA A 282 -3.57 -6.10 3.95
CA ALA A 282 -4.69 -6.14 4.89
C ALA A 282 -5.98 -6.52 4.13
N ILE A 283 -6.52 -7.68 4.48
CA ILE A 283 -7.73 -8.24 3.88
C ILE A 283 -8.90 -7.94 4.81
N PRO A 284 -9.90 -7.14 4.38
CA PRO A 284 -11.03 -6.78 5.22
C PRO A 284 -11.99 -7.95 5.46
N PRO A 285 -12.86 -7.86 6.48
CA PRO A 285 -13.97 -8.79 6.65
C PRO A 285 -14.79 -8.92 5.36
N LYS A 286 -15.31 -10.11 5.11
CA LYS A 286 -16.11 -10.48 3.91
C LYS A 286 -15.35 -10.50 2.58
N SER A 287 -14.13 -9.95 2.50
CA SER A 287 -13.26 -10.23 1.35
C SER A 287 -12.85 -11.69 1.34
N ASN A 288 -12.78 -12.26 0.15
CA ASN A 288 -12.46 -13.67 -0.03
C ASN A 288 -11.51 -13.86 -1.22
N PRO A 289 -10.29 -13.31 -1.15
CA PRO A 289 -9.31 -13.58 -2.18
C PRO A 289 -9.02 -15.09 -2.24
N PRO A 290 -8.75 -15.64 -3.45
CA PRO A 290 -8.49 -17.06 -3.60
C PRO A 290 -7.31 -17.50 -2.74
N ALA A 291 -7.38 -18.72 -2.21
CA ALA A 291 -6.24 -19.31 -1.52
C ALA A 291 -5.09 -19.50 -2.53
N LEU A 292 -3.88 -19.07 -2.16
CA LEU A 292 -2.70 -19.34 -2.95
C LEU A 292 -2.20 -20.76 -2.72
N SER A 293 -1.36 -21.24 -3.63
CA SER A 293 -0.67 -22.52 -3.46
C SER A 293 0.07 -22.55 -2.12
N GLN A 294 -0.01 -23.67 -1.40
CA GLN A 294 0.75 -23.88 -0.16
C GLN A 294 2.28 -23.90 -0.34
N PHE A 295 2.75 -23.86 -1.59
CA PHE A 295 4.17 -23.71 -1.95
C PHE A 295 4.39 -22.46 -2.80
N PHE A 296 3.45 -21.53 -2.77
CA PHE A 296 3.58 -20.26 -3.46
C PHE A 296 4.87 -19.60 -3.01
N HIS A 297 5.66 -19.19 -3.98
CA HIS A 297 6.80 -18.33 -3.77
C HIS A 297 6.98 -17.51 -5.04
N ALA A 298 7.00 -16.19 -4.89
CA ALA A 298 7.11 -15.31 -6.02
C ALA A 298 8.50 -15.46 -6.64
N THR A 299 8.60 -16.27 -7.69
CA THR A 299 9.74 -16.23 -8.60
C THR A 299 9.22 -15.55 -9.86
N GLY A 300 9.85 -14.46 -10.31
CA GLY A 300 9.30 -13.55 -11.32
C GLY A 300 9.08 -14.12 -12.75
N LYS A 301 8.86 -15.43 -12.89
CA LYS A 301 8.53 -16.17 -14.11
C LYS A 301 7.28 -17.07 -13.94
N ASP A 302 6.55 -16.96 -12.83
CA ASP A 302 5.50 -17.92 -12.47
C ASP A 302 4.09 -17.43 -12.86
N SER A 303 3.28 -18.28 -13.47
CA SER A 303 1.85 -18.01 -13.72
C SER A 303 1.09 -17.75 -12.42
N LEU A 304 1.55 -18.35 -11.32
CA LEU A 304 0.99 -18.14 -9.98
C LEU A 304 1.12 -16.68 -9.51
N LEU A 305 2.19 -15.97 -9.90
CA LEU A 305 2.36 -14.55 -9.55
C LEU A 305 1.28 -13.70 -10.23
N SER A 306 0.96 -13.99 -11.49
CA SER A 306 -0.10 -13.27 -12.20
C SER A 306 -1.47 -13.49 -11.56
N GLU A 307 -1.75 -14.71 -11.10
CA GLU A 307 -3.00 -15.04 -10.38
C GLU A 307 -3.10 -14.25 -9.07
N ALA A 308 -2.03 -14.25 -8.27
CA ALA A 308 -1.99 -13.50 -7.00
C ALA A 308 -2.19 -11.99 -7.22
N LEU A 309 -1.48 -11.40 -8.19
CA LEU A 309 -1.62 -9.97 -8.50
C LEU A 309 -3.00 -9.64 -9.06
N THR A 310 -3.62 -10.53 -9.84
CA THR A 310 -4.98 -10.33 -10.37
C THR A 310 -5.99 -10.31 -9.22
N ALA A 311 -5.88 -11.24 -8.27
CA ALA A 311 -6.73 -11.24 -7.08
C ALA A 311 -6.59 -9.95 -6.26
N LEU A 312 -5.36 -9.43 -6.07
CA LEU A 312 -5.16 -8.15 -5.38
C LEU A 312 -5.77 -6.98 -6.16
N LYS A 313 -5.68 -6.99 -7.49
CA LYS A 313 -6.28 -5.94 -8.34
C LYS A 313 -7.80 -5.95 -8.27
N ASP A 314 -8.42 -7.13 -8.31
CA ASP A 314 -9.87 -7.28 -8.50
C ASP A 314 -10.68 -6.92 -7.24
N ASP A 315 -10.08 -7.00 -6.05
CA ASP A 315 -10.69 -6.53 -4.81
C ASP A 315 -10.09 -5.19 -4.39
N SER A 316 -10.83 -4.10 -4.58
CA SER A 316 -10.42 -2.73 -4.23
C SER A 316 -10.33 -2.47 -2.73
N GLU A 317 -11.02 -3.27 -1.92
CA GLU A 317 -11.09 -3.09 -0.46
C GLU A 317 -9.85 -3.64 0.24
N ILE A 318 -9.11 -4.55 -0.41
CA ILE A 318 -7.81 -5.01 0.09
C ILE A 318 -6.82 -3.83 0.09
N LEU A 319 -6.23 -3.59 1.26
CA LEU A 319 -5.26 -2.52 1.46
C LEU A 319 -3.84 -3.07 1.29
N LEU A 320 -3.01 -2.31 0.58
CA LEU A 320 -1.66 -2.73 0.17
C LEU A 320 -0.63 -1.72 0.65
N TYR A 321 0.38 -2.19 1.38
CA TYR A 321 1.42 -1.33 1.93
C TYR A 321 2.80 -1.86 1.60
N SER A 322 3.70 -0.93 1.30
CA SER A 322 5.08 -1.21 0.96
C SER A 322 6.00 -0.19 1.63
N PHE A 323 6.99 -0.73 2.33
CA PHE A 323 8.01 0.04 3.05
C PHE A 323 9.41 -0.34 2.57
N PRO A 324 9.90 0.24 1.46
CA PRO A 324 11.26 0.02 0.98
C PRO A 324 12.28 0.62 1.94
N TYR A 325 13.37 -0.10 2.18
CA TYR A 325 14.50 0.37 2.96
C TYR A 325 15.06 1.68 2.38
N LYS A 326 15.17 2.70 3.24
CA LYS A 326 15.87 3.95 2.91
C LYS A 326 16.96 4.26 3.92
N GLU A 327 16.69 4.08 5.21
CA GLU A 327 17.61 4.40 6.29
C GLU A 327 17.37 3.53 7.53
N GLY A 328 18.45 2.99 8.11
CA GLY A 328 18.43 2.25 9.36
C GLY A 328 19.78 1.64 9.68
N HIS A 329 19.94 1.13 10.90
CA HIS A 329 21.08 0.33 11.31
C HIS A 329 20.65 -0.64 12.41
N ILE A 330 21.36 -1.75 12.53
CA ILE A 330 21.17 -2.70 13.62
C ILE A 330 21.55 -2.01 14.93
N THR A 331 20.67 -2.10 15.94
CA THR A 331 20.92 -1.51 17.25
C THR A 331 22.10 -2.21 17.93
N ALA A 332 23.19 -1.48 18.15
CA ALA A 332 24.40 -2.05 18.74
C ALA A 332 24.16 -2.52 20.18
N GLY A 333 24.66 -3.72 20.53
CA GLY A 333 24.63 -4.25 21.90
C GLY A 333 23.44 -5.16 22.25
N LEU A 334 22.46 -5.31 21.36
CA LEU A 334 21.40 -6.32 21.52
C LEU A 334 21.92 -7.72 21.11
N GLN A 335 21.43 -8.77 21.77
CA GLN A 335 21.76 -10.16 21.47
C GLN A 335 20.49 -10.96 21.15
N GLY A 336 20.64 -11.98 20.30
CA GLY A 336 19.56 -12.91 19.95
C GLY A 336 18.53 -12.29 19.00
N ILE A 337 17.25 -12.64 19.19
CA ILE A 337 16.15 -12.18 18.34
C ILE A 337 15.98 -10.65 18.38
N ALA A 338 16.32 -10.01 19.50
CA ALA A 338 16.20 -8.57 19.65
C ALA A 338 17.18 -7.77 18.76
N SER A 339 18.21 -8.41 18.19
CA SER A 339 19.12 -7.78 17.22
C SER A 339 18.75 -8.08 15.76
N ASP A 340 17.64 -8.77 15.50
CA ASP A 340 17.25 -9.17 14.15
C ASP A 340 16.61 -8.00 13.37
N PRO A 341 17.15 -7.59 12.21
CA PRO A 341 16.62 -6.47 11.44
C PRO A 341 15.21 -6.72 10.86
N HIS A 342 14.78 -7.97 10.70
CA HIS A 342 13.40 -8.26 10.28
C HIS A 342 12.42 -7.89 11.39
N LEU A 343 12.77 -8.15 12.65
CA LEU A 343 11.92 -7.76 13.78
C LEU A 343 11.77 -6.23 13.87
N ASP A 344 12.85 -5.48 13.61
CA ASP A 344 12.79 -4.01 13.52
C ASP A 344 11.81 -3.57 12.41
N PHE A 345 11.89 -4.17 11.22
CA PHE A 345 10.94 -3.93 10.12
C PHE A 345 9.49 -4.12 10.56
N TRP A 346 9.21 -5.22 11.27
CA TRP A 346 7.86 -5.52 11.76
C TRP A 346 7.40 -4.50 12.79
N GLN A 347 8.25 -4.20 13.78
CA GLN A 347 7.93 -3.32 14.90
C GLN A 347 7.70 -1.88 14.47
N ASP A 348 8.47 -1.41 13.49
CA ASP A 348 8.43 -0.02 13.05
C ASP A 348 7.30 0.25 12.03
N THR A 349 6.89 -0.75 11.25
CA THR A 349 5.89 -0.57 10.16
C THR A 349 4.48 -1.03 10.52
N LEU A 350 4.32 -2.08 11.34
CA LEU A 350 3.02 -2.58 11.78
C LEU A 350 2.14 -1.51 12.45
N PRO A 351 2.66 -0.60 13.31
CA PRO A 351 1.85 0.44 13.93
C PRO A 351 1.15 1.35 12.92
N LEU A 352 1.81 1.68 11.81
CA LEU A 352 1.24 2.52 10.75
C LEU A 352 0.09 1.83 10.03
N VAL A 353 0.27 0.54 9.70
CA VAL A 353 -0.78 -0.26 9.05
C VAL A 353 -2.00 -0.39 9.96
N LEU A 354 -1.80 -0.59 11.26
CA LEU A 354 -2.89 -0.66 12.23
C LEU A 354 -3.61 0.69 12.41
N GLU A 355 -2.89 1.81 12.34
CA GLU A 355 -3.51 3.15 12.41
C GLU A 355 -4.40 3.42 11.19
N ASP A 356 -3.96 3.10 9.97
CA ASP A 356 -4.79 3.27 8.78
C ASP A 356 -6.04 2.36 8.81
N ILE A 357 -5.92 1.12 9.32
CA ILE A 357 -7.08 0.25 9.55
C ILE A 357 -8.01 0.86 10.61
N ALA A 358 -7.47 1.38 11.73
CA ALA A 358 -8.26 2.01 12.79
C ALA A 358 -9.08 3.20 12.25
N GLY A 359 -8.52 3.98 11.33
CA GLY A 359 -9.20 5.09 10.66
C GLY A 359 -10.33 4.68 9.71
N ARG A 360 -10.41 3.40 9.31
CA ARG A 360 -11.38 2.88 8.33
C ARG A 360 -12.55 2.11 8.95
N ILE A 361 -12.47 1.74 10.23
CA ILE A 361 -13.51 0.93 10.88
C ILE A 361 -14.61 1.78 11.52
N SER A 362 -15.86 1.42 11.24
CA SER A 362 -17.03 1.99 11.91
C SER A 362 -17.46 1.17 13.13
N GLU A 363 -17.32 -0.15 13.08
CA GLU A 363 -17.81 -1.11 14.07
C GLU A 363 -16.69 -1.82 14.83
N PRO A 364 -16.95 -2.33 16.06
CA PRO A 364 -16.03 -3.20 16.77
C PRO A 364 -15.60 -4.38 15.90
N THR A 365 -14.30 -4.51 15.66
CA THR A 365 -13.76 -5.49 14.71
C THR A 365 -12.54 -6.20 15.29
N LYS A 366 -12.35 -7.46 14.88
CA LYS A 366 -11.20 -8.28 15.24
C LYS A 366 -10.13 -8.23 14.16
N ILE A 367 -8.85 -8.22 14.55
CA ILE A 367 -7.71 -8.29 13.65
C ILE A 367 -6.82 -9.50 14.00
N ASP A 368 -6.59 -10.39 13.04
CA ASP A 368 -5.59 -11.44 13.12
C ASP A 368 -4.37 -11.04 12.27
N ILE A 369 -3.14 -11.18 12.82
CA ILE A 369 -1.90 -10.71 12.19
C ILE A 369 -0.94 -11.89 11.98
N PHE A 370 -0.53 -12.11 10.74
CA PHE A 370 0.33 -13.20 10.34
C PHE A 370 1.55 -12.67 9.61
N ILE A 371 2.72 -13.19 9.95
CA ILE A 371 3.97 -12.80 9.29
C ILE A 371 4.72 -14.07 8.90
N GLU A 372 5.32 -14.07 7.72
CA GLU A 372 6.10 -15.20 7.27
C GLU A 372 7.41 -15.36 8.08
N GLN A 373 7.77 -16.59 8.46
CA GLN A 373 8.97 -16.84 9.29
C GLN A 373 10.27 -16.44 8.59
N VAL A 374 11.24 -15.93 9.32
CA VAL A 374 12.55 -15.58 8.74
C VAL A 374 13.69 -15.74 9.75
N GLY A 375 14.76 -16.42 9.32
CA GLY A 375 15.94 -16.65 10.16
C GLY A 375 15.59 -17.17 11.57
N PRO A 376 15.97 -16.45 12.65
CA PRO A 376 15.70 -16.86 14.04
C PRO A 376 14.24 -16.59 14.50
N LEU A 377 13.43 -15.90 13.69
CA LEU A 377 12.01 -15.66 13.93
C LEU A 377 11.21 -16.86 13.42
N GLU A 378 11.33 -17.98 14.14
CA GLU A 378 10.70 -19.25 13.78
C GLU A 378 9.16 -19.22 13.91
N SER A 379 8.47 -20.08 13.16
CA SER A 379 7.01 -20.22 13.27
C SER A 379 6.55 -20.48 14.71
N GLY A 380 5.46 -19.80 15.10
CA GLY A 380 4.89 -19.86 16.45
C GLY A 380 5.59 -19.01 17.50
N ILE A 381 6.63 -18.25 17.15
CA ILE A 381 7.28 -17.34 18.09
C ILE A 381 6.35 -16.18 18.50
N GLY A 382 6.31 -15.87 19.80
CA GLY A 382 5.36 -14.92 20.39
C GLY A 382 5.79 -13.44 20.32
N VAL A 383 6.32 -12.98 19.18
CA VAL A 383 6.84 -11.59 19.05
C VAL A 383 5.78 -10.55 18.68
N ILE A 384 4.66 -10.96 18.08
CA ILE A 384 3.59 -10.05 17.63
C ILE A 384 2.74 -9.55 18.80
N ALA A 385 2.38 -10.44 19.73
CA ALA A 385 1.47 -10.13 20.83
C ALA A 385 1.97 -8.99 21.76
N PRO A 386 3.27 -8.91 22.12
CA PRO A 386 3.80 -7.77 22.87
C PRO A 386 3.62 -6.42 22.15
N ILE A 387 3.92 -6.35 20.84
CA ILE A 387 3.83 -5.13 20.02
C ILE A 387 2.40 -4.59 20.04
N VAL A 388 1.46 -5.48 19.74
CA VAL A 388 0.03 -5.16 19.68
C VAL A 388 -0.51 -4.75 21.05
N ARG A 389 -0.09 -5.41 22.12
CA ARG A 389 -0.52 -5.10 23.49
C ARG A 389 -0.06 -3.72 23.93
N GLU A 390 1.18 -3.33 23.61
CA GLU A 390 1.72 -2.00 23.89
C GLU A 390 0.86 -0.93 23.22
N LEU A 391 0.62 -1.07 21.90
CA LEU A 391 -0.18 -0.12 21.12
C LEU A 391 -1.62 -0.05 21.64
N LYS A 392 -2.27 -1.20 21.83
CA LYS A 392 -3.64 -1.26 22.34
C LYS A 392 -3.74 -0.61 23.72
N SER A 393 -2.80 -0.87 24.62
CA SER A 393 -2.81 -0.25 25.95
C SER A 393 -2.62 1.26 25.90
N ALA A 394 -1.84 1.77 24.96
CA ALA A 394 -1.57 3.21 24.84
C ALA A 394 -2.73 3.96 24.15
N LEU A 395 -3.45 3.30 23.24
CA LEU A 395 -4.41 3.93 22.34
C LEU A 395 -5.87 3.56 22.64
N ASP A 396 -6.14 2.73 23.65
CA ASP A 396 -7.50 2.24 23.97
C ASP A 396 -8.52 3.35 24.23
N SER A 397 -8.05 4.52 24.68
CA SER A 397 -8.90 5.69 24.93
C SER A 397 -9.40 6.37 23.65
N ARG A 398 -8.77 6.12 22.50
CA ARG A 398 -9.28 6.59 21.20
C ARG A 398 -10.47 5.74 20.78
N SER A 399 -11.52 6.38 20.29
CA SER A 399 -12.74 5.72 19.81
C SER A 399 -12.46 4.74 18.66
N SER A 400 -11.55 5.08 17.75
CA SER A 400 -11.13 4.21 16.63
C SER A 400 -10.41 2.95 17.12
N TRP A 401 -9.37 3.12 17.93
CA TRP A 401 -8.61 2.01 18.52
C TRP A 401 -9.41 1.21 19.55
N GLY A 402 -10.33 1.84 20.28
CA GLY A 402 -11.26 1.17 21.21
C GLY A 402 -12.10 0.09 20.53
N LYS A 403 -12.43 0.27 19.24
CA LYS A 403 -13.15 -0.72 18.42
C LYS A 403 -12.28 -1.89 17.97
N LEU A 404 -10.95 -1.79 18.08
CA LEU A 404 -10.04 -2.87 17.72
C LEU A 404 -9.96 -3.91 18.83
N SER A 405 -10.12 -5.16 18.43
CA SER A 405 -9.75 -6.33 19.23
C SER A 405 -8.78 -7.19 18.43
N PHE A 406 -7.88 -7.89 19.13
CA PHE A 406 -6.84 -8.68 18.46
C PHE A 406 -7.06 -10.17 18.66
N GLY A 407 -6.78 -10.89 17.59
CA GLY A 407 -6.74 -12.33 17.51
C GLY A 407 -5.93 -13.04 18.55
N ASP A 408 -6.46 -14.15 19.05
CA ASP A 408 -5.63 -15.17 19.69
C ASP A 408 -4.71 -15.89 18.69
N ASP A 409 -4.99 -15.77 17.38
CA ASP A 409 -4.35 -16.54 16.31
C ASP A 409 -3.16 -15.82 15.67
N SER A 410 -2.90 -14.55 16.00
CA SER A 410 -1.76 -13.80 15.47
C SER A 410 -0.44 -14.51 15.74
N SER A 411 0.33 -14.80 14.70
CA SER A 411 1.52 -15.64 14.80
C SER A 411 2.48 -15.48 13.62
N VAL A 412 3.74 -15.82 13.86
CA VAL A 412 4.73 -16.05 12.79
C VAL A 412 4.47 -17.43 12.19
N LEU A 413 4.49 -17.56 10.86
CA LEU A 413 4.03 -18.74 10.12
C LEU A 413 5.15 -19.42 9.31
N SER A 414 5.08 -20.74 9.17
CA SER A 414 6.03 -21.52 8.38
C SER A 414 5.87 -21.27 6.87
N LYS A 415 7.00 -21.29 6.14
CA LYS A 415 7.07 -21.07 4.68
C LYS A 415 6.73 -22.31 3.84
N LYS A 416 6.94 -23.53 4.37
CA LYS A 416 6.96 -24.76 3.54
C LYS A 416 6.40 -26.00 4.25
N PRO A 417 5.14 -26.38 3.98
CA PRO A 417 4.12 -25.60 3.28
C PRO A 417 3.71 -24.34 4.04
N CYS A 418 3.24 -23.31 3.33
CA CYS A 418 2.65 -22.11 3.91
C CYS A 418 1.48 -22.48 4.83
N GLU A 419 1.44 -21.94 6.04
CA GLU A 419 0.41 -22.30 7.03
C GLU A 419 -0.93 -21.55 6.85
N HIS A 420 -0.96 -20.48 6.07
CA HIS A 420 -2.12 -19.60 5.89
C HIS A 420 -2.44 -19.37 4.41
N PRO A 421 -3.72 -19.38 3.98
CA PRO A 421 -4.12 -19.32 2.57
C PRO A 421 -3.66 -18.07 1.82
N TRP A 422 -3.45 -16.98 2.57
CA TRP A 422 -3.19 -15.67 2.01
C TRP A 422 -1.77 -15.14 2.27
N ILE A 423 -0.90 -15.90 2.95
CA ILE A 423 0.44 -15.39 3.33
C ILE A 423 1.30 -15.02 2.12
N GLY A 424 1.14 -15.72 1.00
CA GLY A 424 1.90 -15.43 -0.23
C GLY A 424 1.54 -14.11 -0.93
N TYR A 425 0.46 -13.42 -0.53
CA TYR A 425 0.10 -12.15 -1.15
C TYR A 425 1.08 -11.03 -0.85
N SER A 426 1.71 -11.01 0.33
CA SER A 426 2.77 -10.04 0.65
C SER A 426 4.04 -10.28 -0.17
N ASP A 427 4.44 -11.54 -0.39
CA ASP A 427 5.53 -11.90 -1.30
C ASP A 427 5.23 -11.47 -2.75
N ALA A 428 4.00 -11.74 -3.22
CA ALA A 428 3.53 -11.29 -4.54
C ALA A 428 3.58 -9.76 -4.68
N LEU A 429 3.17 -9.02 -3.65
CA LEU A 429 3.19 -7.55 -3.63
C LEU A 429 4.62 -7.02 -3.78
N GLY A 430 5.60 -7.59 -3.08
CA GLY A 430 7.00 -7.18 -3.22
C GLY A 430 7.54 -7.35 -4.65
N HIS A 431 6.95 -8.24 -5.46
CA HIS A 431 7.33 -8.46 -6.85
C HIS A 431 6.81 -7.41 -7.83
N VAL A 432 5.88 -6.53 -7.41
CA VAL A 432 5.32 -5.45 -8.22
C VAL A 432 6.39 -4.45 -8.68
N ARG A 433 7.55 -4.37 -8.01
CA ARG A 433 8.62 -3.39 -8.30
C ARG A 433 9.93 -3.98 -8.83
N ILE A 434 10.00 -5.28 -9.14
CA ILE A 434 11.23 -5.92 -9.64
C ILE A 434 11.59 -5.47 -11.06
N ASP A 435 12.90 -5.37 -11.30
CA ASP A 435 13.51 -4.89 -12.53
C ASP A 435 13.11 -5.69 -13.79
N LYS A 436 12.85 -4.92 -14.86
CA LYS A 436 12.11 -5.25 -16.09
C LYS A 436 12.80 -6.26 -17.00
N ASN A 437 14.06 -6.59 -16.72
CA ASN A 437 14.97 -7.31 -17.62
C ASN A 437 14.75 -8.84 -17.66
N LYS A 438 13.76 -9.39 -16.93
CA LYS A 438 13.56 -10.84 -16.79
C LYS A 438 12.31 -11.40 -17.48
N TRP A 439 11.47 -10.57 -18.10
CA TRP A 439 10.17 -10.99 -18.64
C TRP A 439 10.19 -11.04 -20.18
N SER A 440 9.39 -11.93 -20.78
CA SER A 440 9.19 -11.98 -22.24
C SER A 440 8.38 -10.77 -22.73
N LYS A 441 8.48 -10.40 -24.01
CA LYS A 441 7.88 -9.15 -24.54
C LYS A 441 6.35 -9.11 -24.48
N GLU A 442 5.65 -10.20 -24.80
CA GLU A 442 4.18 -10.23 -24.78
C GLU A 442 3.60 -10.33 -23.35
N GLU A 443 4.12 -11.22 -22.51
CA GLU A 443 3.68 -11.37 -21.09
C GLU A 443 3.91 -10.09 -20.29
N PHE A 444 4.98 -9.35 -20.64
CA PHE A 444 5.27 -8.06 -20.03
C PHE A 444 4.19 -7.00 -20.28
N LYS A 445 3.45 -7.02 -21.40
CA LYS A 445 2.47 -5.96 -21.70
C LYS A 445 1.24 -6.01 -20.78
N GLU A 446 0.66 -7.18 -20.59
CA GLU A 446 -0.52 -7.34 -19.72
C GLU A 446 -0.12 -7.30 -18.23
N LEU A 447 0.99 -7.93 -17.86
CA LEU A 447 1.51 -7.84 -16.50
C LEU A 447 1.92 -6.40 -16.13
N LYS A 448 2.42 -5.60 -17.08
CA LYS A 448 2.73 -4.17 -16.85
C LYS A 448 1.48 -3.34 -16.54
N LYS A 449 0.35 -3.60 -17.22
CA LYS A 449 -0.92 -2.92 -16.89
C LYS A 449 -1.37 -3.29 -15.49
N LEU A 450 -1.36 -4.59 -15.16
CA LEU A 450 -1.70 -5.11 -13.84
C LEU A 450 -0.83 -4.49 -12.74
N VAL A 451 0.48 -4.53 -12.92
CA VAL A 451 1.47 -3.93 -12.01
C VAL A 451 1.24 -2.43 -11.86
N HIS A 452 0.97 -1.70 -12.94
CA HIS A 452 0.70 -0.26 -12.86
C HIS A 452 -0.57 0.03 -12.05
N THR A 453 -1.66 -0.71 -12.28
CA THR A 453 -2.88 -0.58 -11.48
C THR A 453 -2.63 -0.83 -10.00
N ILE A 454 -1.88 -1.88 -9.66
CA ILE A 454 -1.56 -2.21 -8.27
C ILE A 454 -0.68 -1.12 -7.66
N ARG A 455 0.36 -0.64 -8.36
CA ARG A 455 1.24 0.43 -7.86
C ARG A 455 0.49 1.70 -7.47
N ASN A 456 -0.58 2.04 -8.20
CA ASN A 456 -1.39 3.23 -7.90
C ASN A 456 -2.28 3.04 -6.66
N ARG A 457 -2.49 1.80 -6.19
CA ARG A 457 -3.25 1.49 -4.97
C ARG A 457 -2.38 1.28 -3.74
N VAL A 458 -1.09 1.01 -3.93
CA VAL A 458 -0.16 0.73 -2.83
C VAL A 458 0.19 2.02 -2.10
N ILE A 459 -0.02 2.05 -0.79
CA ILE A 459 0.58 3.07 0.06
C ILE A 459 2.07 2.75 0.15
N TYR A 460 2.86 3.57 -0.54
CA TYR A 460 4.29 3.40 -0.71
C TYR A 460 5.06 4.46 0.07
N THR A 461 5.71 4.03 1.14
CA THR A 461 6.33 4.94 2.11
C THR A 461 7.72 4.45 2.45
N PRO A 462 8.79 5.27 2.37
CA PRO A 462 10.13 4.81 2.72
C PRO A 462 10.22 4.34 4.17
N TYR A 463 11.00 3.29 4.42
CA TYR A 463 11.42 2.91 5.77
C TYR A 463 12.61 3.79 6.18
N ARG A 464 12.38 4.74 7.10
CA ARG A 464 13.43 5.49 7.80
C ARG A 464 13.34 5.21 9.29
N LYS A 465 14.21 4.33 9.82
CA LYS A 465 14.19 3.90 11.23
C LYS A 465 14.18 5.07 12.21
N ASN A 466 14.97 6.11 11.93
CA ASN A 466 15.05 7.30 12.78
C ASN A 466 13.74 8.12 12.79
N SER A 467 13.11 8.35 11.64
CA SER A 467 11.79 8.99 11.59
C SER A 467 10.72 8.14 12.26
N LEU A 468 10.68 6.83 11.96
CA LEU A 468 9.68 5.91 12.47
C LEU A 468 9.71 5.83 14.00
N ASN A 469 10.91 5.67 14.59
CA ASN A 469 11.05 5.55 16.04
C ASN A 469 11.14 6.88 16.78
N GLY A 470 11.74 7.91 16.17
CA GLY A 470 11.99 9.20 16.82
C GLY A 470 10.85 10.20 16.71
N VAL A 471 10.01 10.10 15.68
CA VAL A 471 8.95 11.09 15.39
C VAL A 471 7.59 10.41 15.28
N VAL A 472 7.46 9.41 14.42
CA VAL A 472 6.17 8.81 14.04
C VAL A 472 5.58 7.96 15.16
N LYS A 473 6.37 7.09 15.82
CA LYS A 473 5.90 6.30 16.96
C LYS A 473 5.46 7.18 18.13
N PRO A 474 6.25 8.19 18.58
CA PRO A 474 5.77 9.16 19.57
C PRO A 474 4.49 9.87 19.15
N LEU A 475 4.40 10.31 17.88
CA LEU A 475 3.19 10.95 17.35
C LEU A 475 1.96 10.04 17.45
N LEU A 476 2.11 8.75 17.10
CA LEU A 476 1.05 7.76 17.26
C LEU A 476 0.61 7.64 18.71
N LEU A 477 1.53 7.53 19.66
CA LEU A 477 1.19 7.45 21.08
C LEU A 477 0.52 8.75 21.58
N ASP A 478 0.97 9.90 21.08
CA ASP A 478 0.39 11.20 21.43
C ASP A 478 -1.04 11.36 20.93
N SER A 479 -1.46 10.64 19.88
CA SER A 479 -2.85 10.67 19.37
C SER A 479 -3.90 10.32 20.43
N ALA A 480 -3.53 9.62 21.50
CA ALA A 480 -4.41 9.38 22.65
C ALA A 480 -4.72 10.67 23.46
N ARG A 481 -3.99 11.76 23.22
CA ARG A 481 -4.14 13.08 23.85
C ARG A 481 -4.40 14.12 22.74
N PRO A 482 -5.67 14.33 22.35
CA PRO A 482 -6.04 15.08 21.15
C PRO A 482 -5.32 16.42 20.96
N LEU A 483 -5.33 17.30 21.95
CA LEU A 483 -4.67 18.61 21.84
C LEU A 483 -3.14 18.50 21.71
N VAL A 484 -2.51 17.54 22.40
CA VAL A 484 -1.04 17.36 22.34
C VAL A 484 -0.64 16.88 20.95
N PHE A 485 -1.36 15.88 20.44
CA PHE A 485 -1.18 15.34 19.10
C PHE A 485 -1.33 16.39 18.00
N LEU A 486 -2.41 17.17 18.03
CA LEU A 486 -2.66 18.18 16.99
C LEU A 486 -1.60 19.30 17.02
N LYS A 487 -1.08 19.64 18.21
CA LYS A 487 0.02 20.61 18.32
C LYS A 487 1.34 20.06 17.79
N SER A 488 1.67 18.79 18.07
CA SER A 488 2.94 18.21 17.65
C SER A 488 3.09 18.10 16.12
N LEU A 489 1.99 18.13 15.37
CA LEU A 489 2.01 18.18 13.91
C LEU A 489 2.82 19.36 13.34
N SER A 490 2.92 20.50 14.05
CA SER A 490 3.71 21.65 13.58
C SER A 490 5.22 21.44 13.65
N ASP A 491 5.66 20.42 14.38
CA ASP A 491 7.08 20.15 14.65
C ASP A 491 7.60 19.00 13.78
N ILE A 492 6.76 18.46 12.89
CA ILE A 492 7.09 17.35 12.00
C ILE A 492 7.65 17.90 10.69
N SER A 493 8.74 17.29 10.22
CA SER A 493 9.34 17.62 8.92
C SER A 493 8.37 17.41 7.77
N LYS A 494 8.51 18.19 6.69
CA LYS A 494 7.70 18.03 5.46
C LYS A 494 7.80 16.62 4.88
N GLU A 495 8.98 16.01 4.92
CA GLU A 495 9.21 14.65 4.44
C GLU A 495 8.42 13.63 5.26
N ASP A 496 8.37 13.76 6.59
CA ASP A 496 7.63 12.83 7.44
C ASP A 496 6.12 13.08 7.38
N ILE A 497 5.69 14.34 7.20
CA ILE A 497 4.28 14.66 6.92
C ILE A 497 3.83 13.95 5.63
N ARG A 498 4.58 14.08 4.54
CA ARG A 498 4.26 13.46 3.25
C ARG A 498 4.28 11.93 3.34
N ASP A 499 5.34 11.38 3.94
CA ASP A 499 5.61 9.95 3.87
C ASP A 499 4.79 9.15 4.91
N TYR A 500 4.50 9.71 6.09
CA TYR A 500 3.86 8.98 7.20
C TYR A 500 2.57 9.64 7.72
N VAL A 501 2.51 10.96 7.89
CA VAL A 501 1.33 11.58 8.50
C VAL A 501 0.13 11.56 7.55
N ARG A 502 0.30 12.06 6.31
CA ARG A 502 -0.79 12.08 5.32
C ARG A 502 -1.35 10.70 5.00
N PRO A 503 -0.52 9.66 4.77
CA PRO A 503 -1.04 8.36 4.37
C PRO A 503 -1.72 7.57 5.50
N PHE A 504 -1.33 7.79 6.76
CA PHE A 504 -1.77 6.95 7.87
C PHE A 504 -2.60 7.67 8.94
N PHE A 505 -2.37 8.97 9.20
CA PHE A 505 -2.96 9.67 10.36
C PHE A 505 -4.20 10.49 10.06
N GLY A 506 -4.75 10.45 8.84
CA GLY A 506 -5.94 11.22 8.47
C GLY A 506 -7.13 10.98 9.42
N GLY A 507 -7.37 9.71 9.78
CA GLY A 507 -8.40 9.33 10.75
C GLY A 507 -8.12 9.86 12.15
N ALA A 508 -6.88 9.77 12.63
CA ALA A 508 -6.47 10.32 13.94
C ALA A 508 -6.67 11.83 14.04
N ILE A 509 -6.34 12.57 12.98
CA ILE A 509 -6.47 14.03 12.95
C ILE A 509 -7.94 14.42 13.08
N ILE A 510 -8.81 13.78 12.30
CA ILE A 510 -10.26 14.02 12.35
C ILE A 510 -10.81 13.68 13.74
N GLU A 511 -10.50 12.49 14.25
CA GLU A 511 -10.96 12.03 15.56
C GLU A 511 -10.50 12.96 16.70
N ALA A 512 -9.22 13.33 16.72
CA ALA A 512 -8.67 14.23 17.73
C ALA A 512 -9.34 15.61 17.65
N ARG A 513 -9.47 16.16 16.44
CA ARG A 513 -10.10 17.45 16.17
C ARG A 513 -11.53 17.50 16.70
N ASP A 514 -12.32 16.49 16.37
CA ASP A 514 -13.75 16.44 16.71
C ASP A 514 -13.98 16.19 18.21
N SER A 515 -12.96 15.69 18.92
CA SER A 515 -13.01 15.46 20.37
C SER A 515 -12.60 16.67 21.24
N LEU A 516 -12.08 17.75 20.63
CA LEU A 516 -11.60 18.91 21.39
C LEU A 516 -12.75 19.69 22.04
N SER A 517 -12.57 20.06 23.31
CA SER A 517 -13.40 21.07 23.97
C SER A 517 -13.13 22.48 23.43
N ASN A 518 -14.06 23.43 23.64
CA ASN A 518 -13.84 24.85 23.29
C ASN A 518 -12.52 25.37 23.89
N SER A 519 -12.22 25.06 25.15
CA SER A 519 -10.97 25.52 25.80
C SER A 519 -9.70 24.99 25.12
N GLU A 520 -9.76 23.79 24.55
CA GLU A 520 -8.64 23.17 23.84
C GLU A 520 -8.51 23.73 22.43
N TRP A 521 -9.64 24.00 21.76
CA TRP A 521 -9.66 24.75 20.51
C TRP A 521 -9.00 26.12 20.63
N GLN A 522 -9.29 26.88 21.69
CA GLN A 522 -8.62 28.17 21.91
C GLN A 522 -7.10 28.01 22.06
N LYS A 523 -6.64 27.00 22.81
CA LYS A 523 -5.22 26.68 22.95
C LYS A 523 -4.58 26.21 21.64
N LEU A 524 -5.35 25.60 20.75
CA LEU A 524 -4.90 25.18 19.43
C LEU A 524 -4.81 26.39 18.47
N PHE A 525 -5.78 27.31 18.48
CA PHE A 525 -5.70 28.54 17.69
C PHE A 525 -4.55 29.44 18.14
N GLU A 526 -4.28 29.52 19.44
CA GLU A 526 -3.09 30.22 19.95
C GLU A 526 -1.80 29.55 19.44
N HIS A 527 -1.77 28.22 19.38
CA HIS A 527 -0.66 27.48 18.77
C HIS A 527 -0.51 27.81 17.28
N PHE A 528 -1.59 27.76 16.50
CA PHE A 528 -1.57 28.14 15.08
C PHE A 528 -1.06 29.56 14.88
N LYS A 529 -1.47 30.50 15.72
CA LYS A 529 -0.98 31.88 15.66
C LYS A 529 0.53 31.94 15.90
N ASN A 530 1.05 31.16 16.86
CA ASN A 530 2.46 31.16 17.21
C ASN A 530 3.33 30.41 16.18
N THR A 531 2.75 29.49 15.42
CA THR A 531 3.46 28.70 14.40
C THR A 531 3.15 29.13 12.97
N ALA A 532 2.26 30.11 12.75
CA ALA A 532 1.85 30.58 11.43
C ALA A 532 3.00 31.14 10.57
N GLU A 533 4.11 31.57 11.18
CA GLU A 533 5.29 32.04 10.44
C GLU A 533 6.14 30.88 9.89
N ALA A 534 6.02 29.67 10.44
CA ALA A 534 6.74 28.49 9.99
C ALA A 534 5.90 27.69 8.97
N ILE A 535 6.52 27.24 7.88
CA ILE A 535 5.83 26.48 6.83
C ILE A 535 5.21 25.20 7.42
N ASP A 536 5.91 24.54 8.34
CA ASP A 536 5.42 23.32 9.00
C ASP A 536 4.21 23.60 9.90
N GLY A 537 4.18 24.76 10.57
CA GLY A 537 3.02 25.24 11.31
C GLY A 537 1.80 25.52 10.43
N GLN A 538 2.02 26.13 9.26
CA GLN A 538 0.96 26.34 8.26
C GLN A 538 0.42 25.01 7.73
N HIS A 539 1.30 24.05 7.43
CA HIS A 539 0.91 22.71 6.98
C HIS A 539 0.10 21.95 8.03
N ALA A 540 0.50 22.02 9.30
CA ALA A 540 -0.24 21.40 10.39
C ALA A 540 -1.64 22.02 10.51
N ALA A 541 -1.75 23.35 10.51
CA ALA A 541 -3.03 24.04 10.60
C ALA A 541 -3.96 23.65 9.45
N GLU A 542 -3.44 23.64 8.22
CA GLU A 542 -4.16 23.18 7.03
C GLU A 542 -4.70 21.75 7.20
N MET A 543 -3.87 20.79 7.62
CA MET A 543 -4.28 19.40 7.76
C MET A 543 -5.37 19.22 8.81
N ILE A 544 -5.33 20.00 9.89
CA ILE A 544 -6.28 19.92 10.99
C ILE A 544 -7.64 20.51 10.59
N VAL A 545 -7.66 21.60 9.84
CA VAL A 545 -8.90 22.27 9.43
C VAL A 545 -9.43 21.79 8.08
N ALA A 546 -8.70 20.93 7.38
CA ALA A 546 -9.15 20.32 6.13
C ALA A 546 -10.45 19.51 6.34
N ASN A 547 -11.37 19.60 5.38
CA ASN A 547 -12.65 18.89 5.38
C ASN A 547 -13.50 19.09 6.65
N LEU A 548 -13.35 20.24 7.31
CA LEU A 548 -14.11 20.58 8.49
C LEU A 548 -15.56 20.91 8.10
N ASP A 549 -16.53 20.34 8.83
CA ASP A 549 -17.92 20.77 8.74
C ASP A 549 -18.13 22.03 9.58
N VAL A 550 -18.16 23.18 8.91
CA VAL A 550 -18.27 24.48 9.57
C VAL A 550 -19.56 24.60 10.37
N ASP A 551 -20.68 24.03 9.90
CA ASP A 551 -21.98 24.17 10.59
C ASP A 551 -21.92 23.56 11.98
N SER A 552 -21.50 22.30 12.06
CA SER A 552 -21.42 21.55 13.31
C SER A 552 -20.42 22.15 14.30
N MET A 553 -19.37 22.81 13.80
CA MET A 553 -18.28 23.31 14.64
C MET A 553 -18.52 24.73 15.17
N VAL A 554 -19.22 25.60 14.43
CA VAL A 554 -19.53 26.96 14.89
C VAL A 554 -20.32 26.92 16.20
N ASP A 555 -21.20 25.93 16.37
CA ASP A 555 -22.04 25.77 17.56
C ASP A 555 -21.25 25.36 18.83
N LEU A 556 -20.02 24.88 18.69
CA LEU A 556 -19.13 24.60 19.84
C LEU A 556 -18.66 25.88 20.55
N PHE A 557 -18.73 27.03 19.87
CA PHE A 557 -18.26 28.31 20.37
C PHE A 557 -19.44 29.18 20.84
N PRO A 558 -19.68 29.32 22.16
CA PRO A 558 -20.86 30.02 22.68
C PRO A 558 -20.82 31.53 22.48
N LYS A 559 -19.62 32.14 22.33
CA LYS A 559 -19.47 33.59 22.16
C LYS A 559 -19.18 33.95 20.70
N GLU A 560 -19.77 35.04 20.24
CA GLU A 560 -19.60 35.56 18.87
C GLU A 560 -18.13 35.79 18.48
N MET A 561 -17.32 36.37 19.39
CA MET A 561 -15.89 36.59 19.12
C MET A 561 -15.12 35.26 19.01
N GLU A 562 -15.51 34.23 19.77
CA GLU A 562 -14.91 32.89 19.67
C GLU A 562 -15.28 32.23 18.33
N LYS A 563 -16.55 32.36 17.89
CA LYS A 563 -17.00 31.96 16.56
C LYS A 563 -16.20 32.66 15.46
N TYR A 564 -16.03 33.99 15.57
CA TYR A 564 -15.25 34.77 14.61
C TYR A 564 -13.79 34.32 14.53
N ILE A 565 -13.12 34.08 15.67
CA ILE A 565 -11.72 33.62 15.69
C ILE A 565 -11.59 32.26 14.98
N PHE A 566 -12.52 31.34 15.23
CA PHE A 566 -12.58 30.05 14.56
C PHE A 566 -12.78 30.22 13.04
N LEU A 567 -13.84 30.93 12.63
CA LEU A 567 -14.18 31.14 11.21
C LEU A 567 -13.04 31.83 10.46
N LYS A 568 -12.40 32.83 11.07
CA LYS A 568 -11.23 33.52 10.50
C LYS A 568 -10.05 32.58 10.30
N SER A 569 -9.80 31.69 11.26
CA SER A 569 -8.71 30.70 11.18
C SER A 569 -8.97 29.71 10.05
N VAL A 570 -10.19 29.18 9.95
CA VAL A 570 -10.60 28.26 8.88
C VAL A 570 -10.58 28.93 7.52
N LEU A 571 -11.02 30.19 7.41
CA LEU A 571 -10.95 30.98 6.17
C LEU A 571 -9.50 31.11 5.69
N GLY A 572 -8.58 31.49 6.57
CA GLY A 572 -7.17 31.64 6.23
C GLY A 572 -6.54 30.35 5.73
N SER A 573 -6.80 29.22 6.40
CA SER A 573 -6.30 27.93 5.95
C SER A 573 -6.96 27.46 4.65
N SER A 574 -8.27 27.67 4.47
CA SER A 574 -9.01 27.24 3.27
C SER A 574 -8.47 27.85 1.98
N ASN A 575 -7.91 29.07 2.05
CA ASN A 575 -7.23 29.71 0.93
C ASN A 575 -6.00 28.94 0.44
N HIS A 576 -5.31 28.22 1.34
CA HIS A 576 -4.13 27.44 1.01
C HIS A 576 -4.48 26.04 0.47
N VAL A 577 -5.65 25.48 0.85
CA VAL A 577 -6.10 24.12 0.45
C VAL A 577 -7.07 24.14 -0.74
N GLY A 578 -7.45 25.32 -1.24
CA GLY A 578 -8.44 25.47 -2.32
C GLY A 578 -9.84 24.95 -1.96
N THR A 579 -10.23 25.02 -0.69
CA THR A 579 -11.57 24.61 -0.22
C THR A 579 -12.56 25.77 -0.30
N THR A 580 -12.77 26.31 -1.51
CA THR A 580 -13.62 27.48 -1.80
C THR A 580 -14.98 27.47 -1.11
N LYS A 581 -15.69 26.33 -1.12
CA LYS A 581 -17.00 26.21 -0.44
C LYS A 581 -16.91 26.46 1.05
N VAL A 582 -15.86 25.96 1.71
CA VAL A 582 -15.60 26.18 3.13
C VAL A 582 -15.25 27.65 3.38
N ALA A 583 -14.38 28.23 2.54
CA ALA A 583 -14.02 29.65 2.63
C ALA A 583 -15.25 30.57 2.49
N ASN A 584 -16.09 30.36 1.47
CA ASN A 584 -17.30 31.15 1.22
C ASN A 584 -18.31 30.99 2.37
N LYS A 585 -18.46 29.77 2.90
CA LYS A 585 -19.29 29.51 4.08
C LYS A 585 -18.79 30.26 5.32
N CYS A 586 -17.48 30.28 5.55
CA CYS A 586 -16.89 31.07 6.62
C CYS A 586 -17.15 32.57 6.45
N LYS A 587 -17.07 33.11 5.21
CA LYS A 587 -17.40 34.51 4.93
C LYS A 587 -18.86 34.84 5.30
N VAL A 588 -19.81 34.01 4.86
CA VAL A 588 -21.24 34.19 5.18
C VAL A 588 -21.47 34.25 6.69
N TYR A 589 -20.92 33.29 7.45
CA TYR A 589 -21.06 33.31 8.90
C TYR A 589 -20.38 34.53 9.56
N ILE A 590 -19.23 34.98 9.05
CA ILE A 590 -18.58 36.18 9.57
C ILE A 590 -19.44 37.40 9.29
N ASP A 591 -20.00 37.53 8.09
CA ASP A 591 -20.88 38.65 7.72
C ASP A 591 -22.14 38.66 8.59
N GLU A 592 -22.76 37.50 8.84
CA GLU A 592 -23.88 37.36 9.78
C GLU A 592 -23.52 37.80 11.21
N LEU A 593 -22.32 37.47 11.70
CA LEU A 593 -21.86 37.92 13.02
C LEU A 593 -21.71 39.46 13.06
N LEU A 594 -21.18 40.06 11.99
CA LEU A 594 -21.02 41.51 11.88
C LEU A 594 -22.38 42.22 11.81
N ASP A 595 -23.30 41.71 11.00
CA ASP A 595 -24.67 42.23 10.85
C ASP A 595 -25.46 42.13 12.17
N ASN A 596 -25.21 41.09 12.97
CA ASN A 596 -25.79 40.91 14.30
C ASN A 596 -25.11 41.76 15.40
N GLY A 597 -24.11 42.57 15.06
CA GLY A 597 -23.55 43.60 15.95
C GLY A 597 -22.17 43.29 16.51
N LEU A 598 -21.47 42.24 16.05
CA LEU A 598 -20.08 41.98 16.42
C LEU A 598 -19.19 43.15 15.99
N LYS A 599 -18.52 43.79 16.95
CA LYS A 599 -17.58 44.90 16.69
C LYS A 599 -16.15 44.41 16.62
N LEU A 600 -15.54 44.52 15.44
CA LEU A 600 -14.12 44.26 15.22
C LEU A 600 -13.29 45.54 15.39
N SER A 601 -12.05 45.39 15.84
CA SER A 601 -11.08 46.49 15.82
C SER A 601 -10.66 46.82 14.38
N LYS A 602 -10.16 48.03 14.13
CA LYS A 602 -9.60 48.40 12.80
C LYS A 602 -8.54 47.39 12.32
N ARG A 603 -7.72 46.89 13.26
CA ARG A 603 -6.70 45.87 13.02
C ARG A 603 -7.33 44.58 12.49
N GLU A 604 -8.36 44.08 13.17
CA GLU A 604 -9.05 42.84 12.79
C GLU A 604 -9.83 42.97 11.48
N GLN A 605 -10.41 44.14 11.20
CA GLN A 605 -11.06 44.41 9.91
C GLN A 605 -10.07 44.34 8.75
N LYS A 606 -8.89 44.96 8.86
CA LYS A 606 -7.84 44.85 7.83
C LYS A 606 -7.41 43.41 7.61
N LYS A 607 -7.23 42.65 8.70
CA LYS A 607 -6.87 41.23 8.62
C LYS A 607 -7.94 40.39 7.92
N LEU A 608 -9.22 40.60 8.24
CA LEU A 608 -10.33 39.93 7.56
C LEU A 608 -10.34 40.25 6.07
N LYS A 609 -10.21 41.53 5.69
CA LYS A 609 -10.15 41.96 4.29
C LYS A 609 -9.01 41.29 3.51
N THR A 610 -7.82 41.19 4.11
CA THR A 610 -6.67 40.49 3.50
C THR A 610 -6.97 39.00 3.25
N LEU A 611 -7.63 38.33 4.20
CA LEU A 611 -7.99 36.92 4.04
C LEU A 611 -9.10 36.71 3.00
N GLN A 612 -10.09 37.61 2.97
CA GLN A 612 -11.14 37.61 1.94
C GLN A 612 -10.57 37.87 0.55
N ALA A 613 -9.64 38.81 0.42
CA ALA A 613 -8.96 39.12 -0.83
C ALA A 613 -8.27 37.88 -1.42
N GLY A 614 -7.45 37.17 -0.64
CA GLY A 614 -6.81 35.94 -1.12
C GLY A 614 -7.80 34.83 -1.50
N ALA A 615 -8.94 34.74 -0.81
CA ALA A 615 -10.01 33.80 -1.15
C ALA A 615 -10.72 34.14 -2.46
N ASN A 616 -10.87 35.43 -2.73
CA ASN A 616 -11.51 36.00 -3.92
C ASN A 616 -10.58 35.93 -5.13
N ASP A 617 -9.30 36.26 -4.96
CA ASP A 617 -8.26 36.15 -6.00
C ASP A 617 -8.22 34.74 -6.59
N ASN A 618 -8.31 33.72 -5.72
CA ASN A 618 -8.37 32.32 -6.15
C ASN A 618 -9.60 32.00 -7.02
N GLN A 619 -10.70 32.74 -6.90
CA GLN A 619 -11.93 32.58 -7.68
C GLN A 619 -11.99 33.52 -8.88
N PHE A 620 -10.95 34.34 -9.12
CA PHE A 620 -10.99 35.46 -10.06
C PHE A 620 -12.09 36.49 -9.74
N ASP A 621 -12.47 36.63 -8.47
CA ASP A 621 -13.34 37.72 -8.00
C ASP A 621 -12.47 38.92 -7.60
N TRP A 622 -12.66 40.04 -8.30
CA TRP A 622 -11.87 41.26 -8.09
C TRP A 622 -12.62 42.36 -7.35
N ALA A 623 -13.84 42.10 -6.87
CA ALA A 623 -14.70 43.12 -6.27
C ALA A 623 -14.13 43.72 -4.96
N HIS A 624 -13.16 43.05 -4.32
CA HIS A 624 -12.50 43.52 -3.09
C HIS A 624 -11.37 44.53 -3.32
N ILE A 625 -11.01 44.82 -4.58
CA ILE A 625 -9.97 45.78 -4.91
C ILE A 625 -10.48 47.19 -4.62
N THR A 626 -9.81 47.91 -3.71
CA THR A 626 -10.18 49.29 -3.32
C THR A 626 -9.20 50.28 -3.92
N TYR A 627 -9.70 51.36 -4.53
CA TYR A 627 -8.85 52.49 -4.92
C TYR A 627 -8.16 53.08 -3.67
N LEU A 628 -6.87 53.36 -3.79
CA LEU A 628 -6.14 54.06 -2.75
C LEU A 628 -6.59 55.53 -2.80
N ASP A 629 -7.49 55.93 -1.89
CA ASP A 629 -7.88 57.34 -1.78
C ASP A 629 -6.65 58.17 -1.36
N GLU A 630 -6.39 59.25 -2.10
CA GLU A 630 -5.32 60.24 -1.85
C GLU A 630 -5.59 61.15 -0.62
N GLU A 631 -6.55 60.80 0.25
CA GLU A 631 -6.92 61.65 1.39
C GLU A 631 -5.91 61.53 2.55
N ASP A 632 -4.94 62.43 2.56
CA ASP A 632 -4.35 63.26 3.64
C ASP A 632 -4.09 62.72 5.07
N ASP A 633 -4.39 61.46 5.39
CA ASP A 633 -3.97 60.86 6.65
C ASP A 633 -2.63 60.13 6.46
N VAL A 634 -1.65 60.48 7.31
CA VAL A 634 -0.36 59.77 7.39
C VAL A 634 -0.64 58.27 7.57
N ILE A 635 -0.44 57.48 6.51
CA ILE A 635 -0.63 56.02 6.57
C ILE A 635 0.34 55.46 7.63
N GLU A 636 -0.21 54.99 8.74
CA GLU A 636 0.55 54.21 9.72
C GLU A 636 0.89 52.84 9.09
N TRP A 637 2.17 52.64 8.76
CA TRP A 637 2.70 51.41 8.17
C TRP A 637 2.88 50.29 9.20
N ASP A 638 1.83 50.02 9.98
CA ASP A 638 1.79 48.86 10.86
C ASP A 638 1.79 47.53 10.06
N GLU A 639 2.02 46.43 10.76
CA GLU A 639 2.09 45.08 10.17
C GLU A 639 0.86 44.73 9.32
N GLU A 640 -0.35 44.95 9.84
CA GLU A 640 -1.58 44.59 9.13
C GLU A 640 -1.84 45.50 7.92
N THR A 641 -1.44 46.77 7.97
CA THR A 641 -1.51 47.70 6.85
C THR A 641 -0.57 47.27 5.73
N ARG A 642 0.65 46.83 6.07
CA ARG A 642 1.59 46.27 5.10
C ARG A 642 1.05 45.01 4.44
N HIS A 643 0.42 44.11 5.21
CA HIS A 643 -0.21 42.92 4.66
C HIS A 643 -1.40 43.26 3.76
N TYR A 644 -2.26 44.18 4.18
CA TYR A 644 -3.41 44.64 3.40
C TYR A 644 -2.98 45.26 2.06
N LEU A 645 -2.05 46.22 2.08
CA LEU A 645 -1.56 46.87 0.87
C LEU A 645 -0.83 45.88 -0.04
N GLY A 646 -0.04 44.97 0.53
CA GLY A 646 0.59 43.89 -0.24
C GLY A 646 -0.43 42.95 -0.90
N SER A 647 -1.57 42.70 -0.26
CA SER A 647 -2.68 41.94 -0.87
C SER A 647 -3.32 42.72 -2.01
N GLN A 648 -3.53 44.03 -1.85
CA GLN A 648 -4.09 44.87 -2.91
C GLN A 648 -3.15 44.93 -4.13
N ALA A 649 -1.84 45.06 -3.92
CA ALA A 649 -0.86 45.02 -5.02
C ALA A 649 -0.92 43.69 -5.78
N LEU A 650 -1.02 42.57 -5.06
CA LEU A 650 -1.17 41.24 -5.66
C LEU A 650 -2.45 41.13 -6.49
N SER A 651 -3.61 41.45 -5.91
CA SER A 651 -4.91 41.35 -6.61
C SER A 651 -4.94 42.23 -7.87
N ARG A 652 -4.35 43.43 -7.81
CA ARG A 652 -4.17 44.32 -8.98
C ARG A 652 -3.29 43.70 -10.05
N ALA A 653 -2.14 43.14 -9.67
CA ALA A 653 -1.24 42.50 -10.62
C ALA A 653 -1.88 41.27 -11.29
N LEU A 654 -2.73 40.52 -10.56
CA LEU A 654 -3.49 39.39 -11.09
C LEU A 654 -4.59 39.83 -12.06
N ARG A 655 -5.34 40.89 -11.75
CA ARG A 655 -6.39 41.43 -12.62
C ARG A 655 -5.80 42.11 -13.87
N ASN A 656 -4.70 42.85 -13.71
CA ASN A 656 -3.95 43.50 -14.81
C ASN A 656 -4.83 44.41 -15.70
N GLU A 657 -5.74 45.17 -15.11
CA GLU A 657 -6.50 46.20 -15.84
C GLU A 657 -5.70 47.51 -16.00
N THR A 658 -6.29 48.50 -16.69
CA THR A 658 -5.65 49.80 -16.92
C THR A 658 -5.30 50.48 -15.58
N ARG A 659 -4.02 50.84 -15.39
CA ARG A 659 -3.37 51.38 -14.16
C ARG A 659 -3.05 50.39 -13.03
N ASP A 660 -3.59 49.17 -13.05
CA ASP A 660 -3.35 48.22 -11.95
C ASP A 660 -1.87 47.91 -11.76
N TRP A 661 -1.15 47.78 -12.88
CA TRP A 661 0.26 47.49 -12.87
C TRP A 661 1.10 48.61 -12.24
N ASP A 662 0.83 49.87 -12.60
CA ASP A 662 1.54 51.04 -12.05
C ASP A 662 1.33 51.13 -10.53
N GLU A 663 0.08 50.95 -10.09
CA GLU A 663 -0.29 51.00 -8.67
C GLU A 663 0.31 49.83 -7.87
N ALA A 664 0.28 48.62 -8.43
CA ALA A 664 0.91 47.46 -7.80
C ALA A 664 2.43 47.67 -7.62
N LEU A 665 3.09 48.24 -8.63
CA LEU A 665 4.52 48.56 -8.56
C LEU A 665 4.83 49.65 -7.54
N GLU A 666 4.01 50.70 -7.48
CA GLU A 666 4.15 51.77 -6.49
C GLU A 666 4.06 51.22 -5.05
N ILE A 667 3.04 50.39 -4.79
CA ILE A 667 2.85 49.75 -3.49
C ILE A 667 4.05 48.84 -3.16
N GLU A 668 4.49 47.97 -4.07
CA GLU A 668 5.60 47.05 -3.83
C GLU A 668 6.93 47.77 -3.63
N ASN A 669 7.20 48.85 -4.38
CA ASN A 669 8.36 49.70 -4.15
C ASN A 669 8.34 50.31 -2.75
N LYS A 670 7.17 50.79 -2.31
CA LYS A 670 7.01 51.35 -0.97
C LYS A 670 7.19 50.29 0.11
N LEU A 671 6.60 49.11 -0.04
CA LEU A 671 6.76 47.99 0.89
C LEU A 671 8.23 47.57 1.00
N ARG A 672 8.94 47.39 -0.12
CA ARG A 672 10.38 47.07 -0.13
C ARG A 672 11.25 48.13 0.57
N SER A 673 10.82 49.40 0.58
CA SER A 673 11.57 50.47 1.27
C SER A 673 11.47 50.42 2.80
N ILE A 674 10.55 49.62 3.35
CA ILE A 674 10.29 49.51 4.79
C ILE A 674 11.05 48.31 5.35
N HIS A 675 11.71 48.50 6.50
CA HIS A 675 12.40 47.41 7.20
C HIS A 675 11.44 46.26 7.56
N GLN A 676 11.81 45.06 7.16
CA GLN A 676 11.00 43.84 7.23
C GLN A 676 11.89 42.65 7.64
N LYS A 677 11.28 41.56 8.12
CA LYS A 677 12.02 40.30 8.36
C LYS A 677 12.52 39.71 7.03
N ASN A 678 13.61 38.94 7.03
CA ASN A 678 14.21 38.39 5.80
C ASN A 678 13.21 37.63 4.90
N TRP A 679 12.27 36.88 5.49
CA TRP A 679 11.26 36.13 4.74
C TRP A 679 10.18 37.04 4.11
N GLU A 680 9.82 38.14 4.79
CA GLU A 680 8.90 39.14 4.25
C GLU A 680 9.54 39.84 3.05
N TYR A 681 10.82 40.21 3.18
CA TYR A 681 11.62 40.73 2.07
C TYR A 681 11.63 39.77 0.89
N ARG A 682 11.88 38.47 1.11
CA ARG A 682 11.86 37.47 0.04
C ARG A 682 10.57 37.54 -0.78
N ARG A 683 9.43 37.58 -0.09
CA ARG A 683 8.11 37.65 -0.74
C ARG A 683 7.95 38.93 -1.56
N ARG A 684 8.40 40.07 -1.06
CA ARG A 684 8.37 41.35 -1.79
C ARG A 684 9.27 41.36 -3.02
N TYR A 685 10.46 40.75 -2.91
CA TYR A 685 11.37 40.62 -4.05
C TYR A 685 10.85 39.64 -5.10
N ILE A 686 10.16 38.57 -4.71
CA ILE A 686 9.42 37.68 -5.63
C ILE A 686 8.37 38.48 -6.40
N TYR A 687 7.51 39.23 -5.69
CA TYR A 687 6.44 40.01 -6.33
C TYR A 687 6.98 41.09 -7.24
N TYR A 688 8.02 41.81 -6.81
CA TYR A 688 8.67 42.81 -7.65
C TYR A 688 9.27 42.18 -8.92
N SER A 689 9.96 41.04 -8.82
CA SER A 689 10.47 40.34 -9.99
C SER A 689 9.38 39.85 -10.94
N GLU A 690 8.25 39.36 -10.41
CA GLU A 690 7.08 39.00 -11.23
C GLU A 690 6.49 40.22 -11.96
N LEU A 691 6.44 41.40 -11.31
CA LEU A 691 6.00 42.65 -11.94
C LEU A 691 6.95 43.09 -13.06
N LEU A 692 8.27 42.92 -12.86
CA LEU A 692 9.28 43.19 -13.89
C LEU A 692 9.14 42.23 -15.09
N MET A 693 8.83 40.96 -14.85
CA MET A 693 8.57 40.01 -15.93
C MET A 693 7.34 40.38 -16.75
N MET A 694 6.30 40.96 -16.13
CA MET A 694 5.16 41.51 -16.88
C MET A 694 5.55 42.67 -17.81
N LYS A 695 6.59 43.44 -17.47
CA LYS A 695 7.17 44.48 -18.35
C LYS A 695 8.12 43.92 -19.42
N SER A 696 8.27 42.60 -19.50
CA SER A 696 9.30 41.96 -20.32
C SER A 696 10.76 42.28 -19.90
N GLU A 697 10.97 42.71 -18.65
CA GLU A 697 12.31 42.99 -18.09
C GLU A 697 12.93 41.72 -17.46
N PHE A 698 12.98 40.61 -18.22
CA PHE A 698 13.30 39.28 -17.69
C PHE A 698 14.69 39.15 -17.04
N LYS A 699 15.71 39.77 -17.66
CA LYS A 699 17.09 39.74 -17.13
C LYS A 699 17.21 40.52 -15.82
N GLU A 700 16.46 41.61 -15.70
CA GLU A 700 16.42 42.41 -14.48
C GLU A 700 15.68 41.67 -13.37
N ALA A 701 14.55 41.04 -13.68
CA ALA A 701 13.83 40.18 -12.74
C ALA A 701 14.72 39.05 -12.17
N LYS A 702 15.53 38.41 -13.02
CA LYS A 702 16.54 37.42 -12.60
C LYS A 702 17.61 38.04 -11.69
N ARG A 703 18.20 39.17 -12.09
CA ARG A 703 19.21 39.91 -11.31
C ARG A 703 18.70 40.28 -9.92
N VAL A 704 17.44 40.73 -9.83
CA VAL A 704 16.80 41.09 -8.57
C VAL A 704 16.75 39.89 -7.62
N LEU A 705 16.40 38.71 -8.11
CA LEU A 705 16.35 37.50 -7.29
C LEU A 705 17.76 37.02 -6.93
N GLU A 706 18.65 36.83 -7.92
CA GLU A 706 19.97 36.22 -7.72
C GLU A 706 20.97 37.10 -6.97
N ILE A 707 20.83 38.43 -7.07
CA ILE A 707 21.85 39.38 -6.59
C ILE A 707 21.26 40.41 -5.64
N GLU A 708 20.21 41.13 -6.03
CA GLU A 708 19.73 42.26 -5.23
C GLU A 708 19.12 41.81 -3.89
N PHE A 709 18.30 40.76 -3.91
CA PHE A 709 17.69 40.22 -2.70
C PHE A 709 18.70 39.68 -1.69
N PRO A 710 19.64 38.76 -2.05
CA PRO A 710 20.68 38.29 -1.13
C PRO A 710 21.49 39.44 -0.53
N ASN A 711 21.95 40.38 -1.37
CA ASN A 711 22.70 41.54 -0.90
C ASN A 711 21.91 42.39 0.10
N GLN A 712 20.60 42.55 -0.13
CA GLN A 712 19.73 43.33 0.75
C GLN A 712 19.60 42.72 2.15
N ILE A 713 19.73 41.40 2.28
CA ILE A 713 19.66 40.69 3.56
C ILE A 713 21.04 40.27 4.11
N GLY A 714 22.13 40.69 3.44
CA GLY A 714 23.51 40.40 3.85
C GLY A 714 24.01 39.00 3.51
N GLU A 715 23.44 38.35 2.50
CA GLU A 715 23.86 37.05 1.97
C GLU A 715 24.67 37.21 0.66
N ASP A 716 25.64 36.33 0.43
CA ASP A 716 26.56 36.40 -0.72
C ASP A 716 25.90 35.95 -2.05
N ASP A 717 24.93 35.03 -1.97
CA ASP A 717 24.19 34.48 -3.10
C ASP A 717 22.79 34.01 -2.67
N ASN A 718 22.00 33.48 -3.62
CA ASN A 718 20.65 33.02 -3.34
C ASN A 718 20.52 31.54 -2.96
N THR A 719 21.62 30.83 -2.71
CA THR A 719 21.63 29.38 -2.50
C THR A 719 20.71 28.95 -1.35
N LEU A 720 20.67 29.73 -0.26
CA LEU A 720 19.84 29.45 0.92
C LEU A 720 18.34 29.63 0.66
N HIS A 721 17.95 30.19 -0.49
CA HIS A 721 16.57 30.49 -0.85
C HIS A 721 16.01 29.58 -1.93
N LEU A 722 16.86 28.79 -2.60
CA LEU A 722 16.42 27.85 -3.63
C LEU A 722 15.56 26.69 -3.09
N SER A 723 15.52 26.49 -1.77
CA SER A 723 14.63 25.54 -1.10
C SER A 723 13.19 26.05 -0.97
N ASP A 724 12.95 27.35 -1.20
CA ASP A 724 11.63 27.95 -1.19
C ASP A 724 10.97 27.82 -2.56
N SER A 725 9.85 27.08 -2.63
CA SER A 725 9.20 26.75 -3.90
C SER A 725 8.68 27.96 -4.67
N TYR A 726 8.22 29.02 -3.97
CA TYR A 726 7.74 30.24 -4.65
C TYR A 726 8.90 31.05 -5.22
N TYR A 727 9.99 31.17 -4.45
CA TYR A 727 11.21 31.79 -4.91
C TYR A 727 11.78 31.04 -6.13
N PHE A 728 11.88 29.71 -6.03
CA PHE A 728 12.44 28.89 -7.09
C PHE A 728 11.58 28.86 -8.36
N ALA A 729 10.25 28.79 -8.24
CA ALA A 729 9.33 28.90 -9.38
C ALA A 729 9.50 30.25 -10.13
N SER A 730 9.58 31.34 -9.38
CA SER A 730 9.75 32.69 -9.95
C SER A 730 11.10 32.85 -10.64
N LEU A 731 12.16 32.27 -10.06
CA LEU A 731 13.49 32.24 -10.66
C LEU A 731 13.52 31.38 -11.94
N LEU A 732 12.90 30.20 -11.93
CA LEU A 732 12.80 29.34 -13.12
C LEU A 732 12.04 30.04 -14.25
N LYS A 733 10.96 30.76 -13.95
CA LYS A 733 10.24 31.60 -14.91
C LYS A 733 11.15 32.68 -15.51
N ALA A 734 11.90 33.41 -14.67
CA ALA A 734 12.83 34.43 -15.14
C ALA A 734 13.94 33.83 -16.02
N CYS A 735 14.48 32.67 -15.66
CA CYS A 735 15.47 31.93 -16.44
C CYS A 735 14.92 31.45 -17.79
N ALA A 736 13.71 30.89 -17.81
CA ALA A 736 13.03 30.46 -19.03
C ALA A 736 12.83 31.65 -19.96
N LEU A 737 12.19 32.72 -19.50
CA LEU A 737 11.87 33.89 -20.31
C LEU A 737 13.11 34.67 -20.79
N SER A 738 14.20 34.67 -20.02
CA SER A 738 15.45 35.32 -20.41
C SER A 738 16.37 34.46 -21.28
N GLY A 739 16.11 33.14 -21.39
CA GLY A 739 16.92 32.20 -22.17
C GLY A 739 18.34 31.99 -21.62
N THR A 740 18.54 32.13 -20.31
CA THR A 740 19.88 32.01 -19.70
C THR A 740 20.34 30.55 -19.59
N THR A 741 21.66 30.32 -19.66
CA THR A 741 22.27 28.97 -19.61
C THR A 741 23.23 28.76 -18.44
N ASP A 742 23.66 29.84 -17.77
CA ASP A 742 24.71 29.89 -16.76
C ASP A 742 24.39 29.08 -15.49
N THR A 743 23.13 29.09 -15.06
CA THR A 743 22.68 28.40 -13.84
C THR A 743 21.91 27.10 -14.09
N PHE A 744 21.72 26.71 -15.35
CA PHE A 744 20.86 25.60 -15.76
C PHE A 744 21.17 24.28 -15.05
N GLN A 745 22.44 23.90 -14.99
CA GLN A 745 22.88 22.63 -14.38
C GLN A 745 22.71 22.61 -12.86
N ASN A 746 22.80 23.77 -12.20
CA ASN A 746 22.64 23.86 -10.75
C ASN A 746 21.15 23.79 -10.38
N HIS A 747 20.30 24.55 -11.09
CA HIS A 747 18.86 24.56 -10.86
C HIS A 747 18.21 23.22 -11.21
N SER A 748 18.63 22.56 -12.31
CA SER A 748 18.07 21.25 -12.73
C SER A 748 18.15 20.19 -11.62
N LYS A 749 19.20 20.20 -10.79
CA LYS A 749 19.39 19.23 -9.69
C LYS A 749 18.38 19.39 -8.54
N LEU A 750 17.70 20.53 -8.47
CA LEU A 750 16.76 20.87 -7.41
C LEU A 750 15.31 20.57 -7.81
N VAL A 751 14.99 20.59 -9.12
CA VAL A 751 13.63 20.44 -9.65
C VAL A 751 12.89 19.27 -9.02
N LEU A 752 13.41 18.04 -9.15
CA LEU A 752 12.73 16.85 -8.64
C LEU A 752 12.56 16.83 -7.12
N LYS A 753 13.42 17.53 -6.37
CA LYS A 753 13.32 17.63 -4.91
C LYS A 753 12.24 18.64 -4.48
N SER A 754 11.87 19.54 -5.38
CA SER A 754 10.88 20.59 -5.14
C SER A 754 9.49 20.25 -5.66
N LEU A 755 9.28 19.06 -6.25
CA LEU A 755 7.97 18.64 -6.74
C LEU A 755 7.13 17.97 -5.64
N ASP A 756 5.91 18.47 -5.45
CA ASP A 756 4.88 17.92 -4.57
C ASP A 756 3.46 18.19 -5.12
N GLU A 757 2.41 17.76 -4.40
CA GLU A 757 1.02 17.88 -4.83
C GLU A 757 0.38 19.27 -4.62
N LYS A 758 1.17 20.31 -4.29
CA LYS A 758 0.68 21.65 -3.94
C LYS A 758 1.20 22.73 -4.87
N HIS A 759 0.50 23.86 -4.90
CA HIS A 759 1.04 25.07 -5.52
C HIS A 759 2.23 25.62 -4.71
N PRO A 760 3.37 26.00 -5.34
CA PRO A 760 3.58 26.23 -6.77
C PRO A 760 4.37 25.11 -7.50
N SER A 761 4.28 23.84 -7.06
CA SER A 761 5.00 22.72 -7.69
C SER A 761 4.74 22.60 -9.19
N GLN A 762 3.49 22.83 -9.63
CA GLN A 762 3.16 22.85 -11.05
C GLN A 762 3.94 23.93 -11.80
N ARG A 763 4.12 25.11 -11.20
CA ARG A 763 4.87 26.21 -11.83
C ARG A 763 6.35 25.84 -11.98
N ILE A 764 6.93 25.15 -11.00
CA ILE A 764 8.31 24.65 -11.07
C ILE A 764 8.46 23.68 -12.25
N ALA A 765 7.57 22.68 -12.33
CA ALA A 765 7.58 21.69 -13.41
C ALA A 765 7.36 22.33 -14.79
N TYR A 766 6.34 23.19 -14.91
CA TYR A 766 5.98 23.88 -16.15
C TYR A 766 7.10 24.79 -16.64
N TRP A 767 7.61 25.70 -15.79
CA TRP A 767 8.67 26.62 -16.19
C TRP A 767 9.99 25.91 -16.48
N TYR A 768 10.28 24.79 -15.82
CA TYR A 768 11.41 23.94 -16.20
C TYR A 768 11.24 23.32 -17.59
N CYS A 769 10.08 22.71 -17.88
CA CYS A 769 9.77 22.17 -19.21
C CYS A 769 9.88 23.26 -20.30
N ARG A 770 9.34 24.45 -20.03
CA ARG A 770 9.43 25.62 -20.91
C ARG A 770 10.87 26.07 -21.15
N TRP A 771 11.69 26.13 -20.10
CA TRP A 771 13.09 26.50 -20.21
C TRP A 771 13.85 25.49 -21.07
N VAL A 772 13.69 24.19 -20.82
CA VAL A 772 14.33 23.14 -21.62
C VAL A 772 13.90 23.22 -23.09
N HIS A 773 12.60 23.33 -23.35
CA HIS A 773 12.08 23.45 -24.72
C HIS A 773 12.69 24.63 -25.47
N GLN A 774 12.83 25.78 -24.81
CA GLN A 774 13.49 26.94 -25.41
C GLN A 774 14.97 26.68 -25.70
N LEU A 775 15.70 26.10 -24.74
CA LEU A 775 17.13 25.78 -24.92
C LEU A 775 17.35 24.75 -26.04
N LEU A 776 16.47 23.77 -26.20
CA LEU A 776 16.52 22.81 -27.31
C LEU A 776 16.42 23.48 -28.69
N GLN A 777 15.79 24.66 -28.76
CA GLN A 777 15.63 25.43 -29.99
C GLN A 777 16.74 26.47 -30.20
N SER A 778 17.29 27.03 -29.12
CA SER A 778 18.23 28.16 -29.19
C SER A 778 19.70 27.78 -29.03
N GLU A 779 20.01 26.68 -28.34
CA GLU A 779 21.38 26.33 -27.97
C GLU A 779 22.05 25.35 -28.95
N PRO A 780 23.39 25.37 -29.07
CA PRO A 780 24.10 24.43 -29.92
C PRO A 780 23.99 22.99 -29.39
N GLN A 781 24.06 22.01 -30.30
CA GLN A 781 23.94 20.57 -30.02
C GLN A 781 24.77 20.08 -28.81
N ARG A 782 26.01 20.60 -28.65
CA ARG A 782 26.90 20.27 -27.52
C ARG A 782 26.34 20.60 -26.13
N PHE A 783 25.41 21.57 -26.05
CA PHE A 783 24.73 21.94 -24.82
C PHE A 783 23.48 21.09 -24.65
N VAL A 784 22.72 20.89 -25.73
CA VAL A 784 21.53 20.02 -25.77
C VAL A 784 21.87 18.61 -25.26
N GLU A 785 23.01 18.05 -25.65
CA GLU A 785 23.49 16.75 -25.17
C GLU A 785 23.73 16.67 -23.65
N LYS A 786 23.79 17.81 -22.94
CA LYS A 786 23.94 17.88 -21.48
C LYS A 786 22.62 18.05 -20.74
N ILE A 787 21.50 18.17 -21.47
CA ILE A 787 20.17 18.29 -20.88
C ILE A 787 19.68 16.88 -20.52
N ASP A 788 19.33 16.68 -19.25
CA ASP A 788 18.73 15.43 -18.79
C ASP A 788 17.22 15.45 -19.07
N LEU A 789 16.83 14.84 -20.20
CA LEU A 789 15.43 14.75 -20.62
C LEU A 789 14.56 13.91 -19.66
N SER A 790 15.15 13.06 -18.81
CA SER A 790 14.38 12.28 -17.84
C SER A 790 13.75 13.16 -16.75
N ILE A 791 14.34 14.34 -16.48
CA ILE A 791 13.76 15.34 -15.57
C ILE A 791 12.52 15.96 -16.22
N VAL A 792 12.55 16.22 -17.53
CA VAL A 792 11.39 16.75 -18.28
C VAL A 792 10.25 15.75 -18.28
N GLU A 793 10.54 14.47 -18.56
CA GLU A 793 9.54 13.39 -18.47
C GLU A 793 8.91 13.34 -17.07
N SER A 794 9.74 13.42 -16.03
CA SER A 794 9.26 13.44 -14.63
C SER A 794 8.40 14.67 -14.32
N CYS A 795 8.74 15.84 -14.86
CA CYS A 795 7.94 17.07 -14.69
C CYS A 795 6.60 16.98 -15.43
N VAL A 796 6.59 16.42 -16.64
CA VAL A 796 5.36 16.17 -17.41
C VAL A 796 4.46 15.18 -16.70
N ASP A 797 5.01 14.04 -16.27
CA ASP A 797 4.27 13.03 -15.50
C ASP A 797 3.70 13.63 -14.22
N HIS A 798 4.47 14.51 -13.56
CA HIS A 798 4.03 15.23 -12.38
C HIS A 798 2.83 16.14 -12.69
N LEU A 799 2.92 17.02 -13.70
CA LEU A 799 1.82 17.91 -14.12
C LEU A 799 0.55 17.12 -14.47
N LEU A 800 0.68 16.01 -15.21
CA LEU A 800 -0.44 15.14 -15.55
C LEU A 800 -1.05 14.47 -14.32
N SER A 801 -0.23 14.11 -13.33
CA SER A 801 -0.70 13.50 -12.08
C SER A 801 -1.53 14.48 -11.24
N LEU A 802 -1.23 15.79 -11.31
CA LEU A 802 -1.93 16.84 -10.54
C LEU A 802 -3.42 16.94 -10.88
N LYS A 803 -3.84 16.53 -12.10
CA LYS A 803 -5.26 16.48 -12.50
C LYS A 803 -6.11 15.59 -11.60
N ASN A 804 -5.51 14.64 -10.90
CA ASN A 804 -6.22 13.71 -10.03
C ASN A 804 -6.56 14.32 -8.67
N TYR A 805 -5.95 15.46 -8.31
CA TYR A 805 -6.14 16.13 -7.03
C TYR A 805 -7.23 17.18 -7.10
N ASP A 806 -8.14 17.19 -6.11
CA ASP A 806 -9.30 18.09 -6.10
C ASP A 806 -8.94 19.58 -6.06
N PHE A 807 -7.77 19.92 -5.51
CA PHE A 807 -7.23 21.28 -5.53
C PHE A 807 -7.08 21.83 -6.96
N PHE A 808 -6.68 20.98 -7.92
CA PHE A 808 -6.45 21.36 -9.31
C PHE A 808 -7.66 21.11 -10.23
N LYS A 809 -8.83 20.76 -9.69
CA LYS A 809 -10.05 20.51 -10.48
C LYS A 809 -11.03 21.69 -10.52
N LYS A 810 -10.63 22.86 -10.01
CA LYS A 810 -11.49 24.05 -9.90
C LYS A 810 -10.65 25.30 -9.66
N GLU A 811 -11.28 26.45 -9.85
CA GLU A 811 -10.77 27.78 -9.55
C GLU A 811 -9.40 28.09 -10.20
N ALA A 812 -8.69 29.11 -9.70
CA ALA A 812 -7.39 29.50 -10.22
C ALA A 812 -6.36 28.35 -10.33
N PRO A 813 -6.18 27.46 -9.32
CA PRO A 813 -5.20 26.38 -9.46
C PRO A 813 -5.50 25.44 -10.63
N GLY A 814 -6.77 25.07 -10.84
CA GLY A 814 -7.17 24.23 -11.96
C GLY A 814 -7.04 24.93 -13.31
N VAL A 815 -7.40 26.21 -13.38
CA VAL A 815 -7.23 27.03 -14.59
C VAL A 815 -5.74 27.14 -14.95
N ILE A 816 -4.87 27.42 -13.97
CA ILE A 816 -3.41 27.51 -14.18
C ILE A 816 -2.91 26.19 -14.79
N LEU A 817 -3.19 25.05 -14.14
CA LEU A 817 -2.72 23.76 -14.61
C LEU A 817 -3.28 23.43 -16.01
N ALA A 818 -4.55 23.72 -16.27
CA ALA A 818 -5.16 23.46 -17.57
C ALA A 818 -4.49 24.28 -18.69
N CYS A 819 -4.26 25.57 -18.47
CA CYS A 819 -3.57 26.44 -19.44
C CYS A 819 -2.11 26.03 -19.65
N GLU A 820 -1.38 25.66 -18.59
CA GLU A 820 -0.01 25.12 -18.67
C GLU A 820 0.02 23.84 -19.53
N LEU A 821 -0.90 22.90 -19.29
CA LEU A 821 -1.02 21.67 -20.06
C LEU A 821 -1.39 21.94 -21.53
N ILE A 822 -2.32 22.86 -21.80
CA ILE A 822 -2.66 23.27 -23.18
C ILE A 822 -1.42 23.85 -23.87
N ASP A 823 -0.69 24.78 -23.24
CA ASP A 823 0.54 25.35 -23.83
C ASP A 823 1.60 24.28 -24.12
N LEU A 824 1.81 23.32 -23.19
CA LEU A 824 2.75 22.21 -23.42
C LEU A 824 2.30 21.29 -24.56
N ASN A 825 1.00 21.02 -24.71
CA ASN A 825 0.45 20.24 -25.81
C ASN A 825 0.72 20.94 -27.15
N LYS A 826 0.41 22.25 -27.25
CA LYS A 826 0.60 23.02 -28.48
C LYS A 826 2.07 23.22 -28.85
N ARG A 827 2.99 23.06 -27.89
CA ARG A 827 4.45 23.00 -28.12
C ARG A 827 4.96 21.62 -28.50
N GLY A 828 4.12 20.58 -28.47
CA GLY A 828 4.52 19.20 -28.78
C GLY A 828 5.32 18.52 -27.67
N LEU A 829 5.22 19.00 -26.43
CA LEU A 829 5.87 18.37 -25.27
C LEU A 829 5.01 17.27 -24.64
N ILE A 830 3.69 17.31 -24.88
CA ILE A 830 2.73 16.28 -24.47
C ILE A 830 1.75 16.01 -25.62
N ASN A 831 1.24 14.77 -25.68
CA ASN A 831 0.44 14.31 -26.84
C ASN A 831 -1.06 14.57 -26.69
N ASP A 832 -1.57 14.62 -25.47
CA ASP A 832 -3.00 14.67 -25.20
C ASP A 832 -3.52 16.11 -25.22
N GLU A 833 -4.70 16.30 -25.82
CA GLU A 833 -5.46 17.55 -25.71
C GLU A 833 -6.05 17.69 -24.29
N HIS A 834 -6.11 18.92 -23.79
CA HIS A 834 -6.45 19.21 -22.40
C HIS A 834 -7.50 20.31 -22.23
N GLU A 835 -8.09 20.75 -23.33
CA GLU A 835 -9.25 21.65 -23.37
C GLU A 835 -10.43 21.05 -22.58
N SER A 836 -10.67 19.74 -22.70
CA SER A 836 -11.71 19.05 -21.91
C SER A 836 -11.44 19.06 -20.40
N PHE A 837 -10.17 19.18 -19.99
CA PHE A 837 -9.82 19.34 -18.58
C PHE A 837 -10.14 20.76 -18.10
N LEU A 838 -9.89 21.79 -18.92
CA LEU A 838 -10.33 23.16 -18.61
C LEU A 838 -11.86 23.26 -18.48
N GLU A 839 -12.60 22.62 -19.39
CA GLU A 839 -14.08 22.54 -19.28
C GLU A 839 -14.53 21.88 -17.98
N HIS A 840 -13.87 20.78 -17.59
CA HIS A 840 -14.14 20.12 -16.32
C HIS A 840 -13.82 21.04 -15.12
N VAL A 841 -12.71 21.76 -15.17
CA VAL A 841 -12.34 22.73 -14.13
C VAL A 841 -13.42 23.80 -13.99
N LEU A 842 -13.81 24.43 -15.10
CA LEU A 842 -14.84 25.48 -15.13
C LEU A 842 -16.20 25.01 -14.62
N ALA A 843 -16.59 23.79 -14.94
CA ALA A 843 -17.82 23.17 -14.43
C ALA A 843 -17.83 22.95 -12.91
N ASN A 844 -16.65 22.93 -12.28
CA ASN A 844 -16.48 22.77 -10.83
C ASN A 844 -16.06 24.07 -10.12
N SER A 845 -15.89 25.17 -10.86
CA SER A 845 -15.54 26.50 -10.32
C SER A 845 -16.77 27.36 -10.07
N GLU A 846 -16.59 28.41 -9.27
CA GLU A 846 -17.59 29.47 -9.12
C GLU A 846 -17.80 30.28 -10.43
N VAL A 847 -18.87 31.07 -10.46
CA VAL A 847 -19.27 31.83 -11.66
C VAL A 847 -18.19 32.84 -12.10
N PHE A 848 -17.47 33.43 -11.15
CA PHE A 848 -16.43 34.42 -11.44
C PHE A 848 -15.29 33.87 -12.31
N ALA A 849 -14.84 32.64 -12.04
CA ALA A 849 -13.84 31.98 -12.87
C ALA A 849 -14.36 31.77 -14.30
N ASN A 850 -15.64 31.36 -14.45
CA ASN A 850 -16.26 31.18 -15.76
C ASN A 850 -16.34 32.50 -16.55
N GLU A 851 -16.72 33.59 -15.90
CA GLU A 851 -16.77 34.93 -16.50
C GLU A 851 -15.37 35.41 -16.91
N TRP A 852 -14.37 35.22 -16.05
CA TRP A 852 -12.98 35.61 -16.31
C TRP A 852 -12.40 34.89 -17.53
N ILE A 853 -12.55 33.56 -17.60
CA ILE A 853 -12.02 32.76 -18.74
C ILE A 853 -12.77 33.07 -20.02
N SER A 854 -14.07 33.39 -19.95
CA SER A 854 -14.84 33.80 -21.13
C SER A 854 -14.33 35.12 -21.73
N GLN A 855 -13.84 36.04 -20.88
CA GLN A 855 -13.27 37.32 -21.31
C GLN A 855 -11.81 37.21 -21.75
N ASN A 856 -11.07 36.25 -21.20
CA ASN A 856 -9.64 36.06 -21.44
C ASN A 856 -9.30 34.62 -21.88
N PRO A 857 -9.90 34.08 -22.97
CA PRO A 857 -9.77 32.66 -23.30
C PRO A 857 -8.34 32.30 -23.74
N PRO A 858 -7.82 31.11 -23.38
CA PRO A 858 -6.57 30.63 -23.95
C PRO A 858 -6.75 30.44 -25.46
N ASN A 859 -5.82 30.97 -26.26
CA ASN A 859 -5.94 30.99 -27.72
C ASN A 859 -4.57 30.88 -28.41
N GLU A 860 -4.58 30.74 -29.74
CA GLU A 860 -3.36 30.58 -30.55
C GLU A 860 -2.32 31.69 -30.35
N GLY A 861 -2.75 32.90 -29.99
CA GLY A 861 -1.86 34.03 -29.71
C GLY A 861 -1.20 33.94 -28.34
N ASP A 862 -1.88 33.38 -27.34
CA ASP A 862 -1.38 33.19 -25.99
C ASP A 862 -2.22 32.14 -25.23
N TRP A 863 -1.69 30.92 -25.12
CA TRP A 863 -2.34 29.83 -24.36
C TRP A 863 -2.38 30.06 -22.86
N LEU A 864 -1.63 31.07 -22.36
CA LEU A 864 -1.67 31.51 -20.97
C LEU A 864 -2.43 32.84 -20.81
N ALA A 865 -3.19 33.29 -21.83
CA ALA A 865 -3.93 34.56 -21.79
C ALA A 865 -4.77 34.79 -20.52
N PRO A 866 -5.44 33.78 -19.92
CA PRO A 866 -6.20 34.00 -18.69
C PRO A 866 -5.35 34.22 -17.44
N LEU A 867 -4.03 34.03 -17.53
CA LEU A 867 -3.09 34.05 -16.41
C LEU A 867 -2.20 35.30 -16.47
N ASN A 868 -2.19 36.06 -15.37
CA ASN A 868 -1.30 37.21 -15.20
C ASN A 868 -0.37 37.01 -14.01
N PHE A 869 0.68 37.84 -13.93
CA PHE A 869 1.57 37.90 -12.78
C PHE A 869 2.08 36.51 -12.35
N ASN A 870 1.95 36.13 -11.07
CA ASN A 870 2.37 34.86 -10.53
C ASN A 870 1.41 33.70 -10.80
N TYR A 871 0.26 33.92 -11.45
CA TYR A 871 -0.54 32.83 -12.03
C TYR A 871 0.05 32.36 -13.35
N ARG A 872 0.81 33.23 -14.02
CA ARG A 872 1.45 32.93 -15.31
C ARG A 872 2.75 32.14 -15.17
#